data_AF-A0A939ZBT6-F1
#
_entry.id   AF-A0A939ZBT6-F1
#
_cell.length_a   1.000
_cell.length_b   1.000
_cell.length_c   1.000
_cell.angle_alpha   90.00
_cell.angle_beta   90.00
_cell.angle_gamma   90.00
#
_symmetry.space_group_name_H-M   'P 1'
#
loop_
_entity.id
_entity.type
_entity.pdbx_description
1 polymer ?
#
loop_
_entity_poly.entity_id
_entity_poly.type
_entity_poly.pdbx_seq_one_letter_code
_entity_poly.pdbx_strand_id
1 'polypeptide(L)'
;MREVIDRCSDGFFDYDCGKLLFSTARIEADMPQGQLFEGNFELSSEDGRDFTATIYTSSMRLVCRNDHVDKEAAASIHYVFDSSGLEPGDVVKGDIQVVSNAGEYYLPFVFSISYGIIESSMGNIRNLFHFTNQAQVNWNEAVELFYSKGFERVFGGNDRIHYDKFRGLSHNPGDPQAVDDFLVAINKKRPIIYSVDRTSYEYNDVSDNVECEMILHRSTWGNIDVQVTSDVEFIRIDKEHIGASDFIGNDHLLKFTIIGDRLHEGRNFGNINIRSAHSEVNVKIIARHRARVNARRVERREKKNLTLRLMRQYIDFRMKKTNVGVWVRESMKIVERMNALDDKNPVSRLYQAQLLVVQRRENEAKWVLEHVENEMNISEYSAKHRAYFMYLQTLIIREEAFINDTAVKVNDLFDVNPDSFEILWTLLYLDEGLADNATRKISLIEKMYDKGCTSPIMYIEAYNFFVANTEKLNKLGNFELQVLMFAAKLDVMDNEVLKQVLYLAAKQREYDPLLYKLLCKCYDISSDDEIVEVVATLLIKGNISGTRYFPWFDKAVKKQLRITKLYEYFMYSVPADYDALIPKAVLMYFGFRNDMNYHRIALLYANLITHKREYADTYDSYREHMQVFAVEQIEQEHIDGNLARIYEDVLFMEMIKPDMARHLAKILFAHEVKVDDPEAKNVVLIQSQFEGSTTFKIENGYAYPTIYSGDFMLFTEDSSGRRTVIDNSNVRKLMNEAVFIQAIRYYVIDNVYFDMYLCEGKKHYVTVDDSNVEYCRELAESELVSEYYKRDIRMALIHYYYDNDQITTLDEFLLNMDIKVLYAKDRANVVRFMTRRGMYEKAYQIMCIYGTEEIAAKDCVGVCSHMIQENDKTPDNLLIKLCYYAFENGKYDEVLLRYLVENYNGLTKQLRNIWKAARNFEIDTFPLMERLIVQMLYTHTTVGEKEEIFEEYCRNASGTKVQLAYLSYCSFEYFAKERLTDERVFSHITELYRLGEHINDACKLALLKHYSEDKERPSEKVKSMLAEFLIDFMHRNTYFRFFEKYVDLVPEIGDYLDKTIIEYRTDPSYRVMLHYILENGQEDDDNYHTEEMRNMFGGVFTREFILFFGENLQYYITEEQNGKEVLTASDSLSVSDTSAARVESRYTMLNDMVVSRTVQDDNTLLDIMREYVEADAFAHKVFKLR
;
A
#
# COMPACT_ATOMS: atom_id res chain seq x y z
N MET A 1 40.35 38.82 11.53
CA MET A 1 40.01 39.87 10.53
C MET A 1 40.64 41.22 10.82
N ARG A 2 40.30 41.94 11.91
CA ARG A 2 40.89 43.28 12.18
C ARG A 2 42.42 43.31 12.25
N GLU A 3 43.02 42.27 12.82
CA GLU A 3 44.47 42.10 12.88
C GLU A 3 45.15 42.14 11.49
N VAL A 4 44.48 41.67 10.43
CA VAL A 4 45.02 41.73 9.06
C VAL A 4 45.07 43.17 8.54
N ILE A 5 44.12 44.01 8.94
CA ILE A 5 44.12 45.43 8.56
C ILE A 5 45.36 46.11 9.15
N ASP A 6 45.59 45.93 10.45
CA ASP A 6 46.74 46.53 11.15
C ASP A 6 48.06 45.98 10.59
N ARG A 7 48.18 44.66 10.39
CA ARG A 7 49.38 44.05 9.80
C ARG A 7 49.68 44.59 8.39
N CYS A 8 48.68 44.57 7.49
CA CYS A 8 48.87 45.04 6.12
C CYS A 8 49.14 46.55 6.05
N SER A 9 48.48 47.38 6.88
CA SER A 9 48.77 48.82 6.91
C SER A 9 50.18 49.12 7.40
N ASP A 10 50.67 48.34 8.37
CA ASP A 10 52.02 48.46 8.94
C ASP A 10 53.11 47.85 8.03
N GLY A 11 52.73 47.21 6.92
CA GLY A 11 53.66 46.66 5.93
C GLY A 11 54.08 45.20 6.18
N PHE A 12 53.34 44.46 7.00
CA PHE A 12 53.56 43.04 7.23
C PHE A 12 52.59 42.20 6.40
N PHE A 13 53.12 41.37 5.51
CA PHE A 13 52.35 40.55 4.57
C PHE A 13 52.71 39.07 4.70
N ASP A 14 51.72 38.20 4.54
CA ASP A 14 51.94 36.76 4.42
C ASP A 14 52.23 36.42 2.94
N TYR A 15 53.35 35.74 2.67
CA TYR A 15 53.77 35.45 1.29
C TYR A 15 52.90 34.36 0.67
N ASP A 16 52.75 33.20 1.30
CA ASP A 16 51.76 32.20 0.89
C ASP A 16 50.76 31.92 2.02
N CYS A 17 49.48 31.92 1.65
CA CYS A 17 48.40 31.46 2.52
C CYS A 17 48.30 29.93 2.41
N GLY A 18 48.36 29.24 3.55
CA GLY A 18 48.13 27.80 3.61
C GLY A 18 46.72 27.46 3.11
N LYS A 19 46.48 26.21 2.72
CA LYS A 19 45.15 25.72 2.33
C LYS A 19 44.51 24.93 3.46
N LEU A 20 43.18 24.95 3.50
CA LEU A 20 42.42 24.09 4.39
C LEU A 20 42.07 22.77 3.69
N LEU A 21 42.34 21.68 4.40
CA LEU A 21 41.92 20.33 4.06
C LEU A 21 40.66 19.97 4.85
N PHE A 22 39.69 19.41 4.14
CA PHE A 22 38.44 18.92 4.70
C PHE A 22 38.49 17.39 4.77
N SER A 23 38.06 16.82 5.90
CA SER A 23 37.88 15.36 6.04
C SER A 23 36.91 14.75 5.03
N THR A 24 36.02 15.55 4.44
CA THR A 24 35.07 15.13 3.41
C THR A 24 34.86 16.21 2.36
N ALA A 25 34.59 15.80 1.11
CA ALA A 25 34.29 16.71 -0.01
C ALA A 25 32.80 17.11 -0.08
N ARG A 26 31.91 16.34 0.56
CA ARG A 26 30.46 16.60 0.63
C ARG A 26 29.83 15.86 1.79
N ILE A 27 28.77 16.42 2.36
CA ILE A 27 27.96 15.74 3.38
C ILE A 27 26.71 15.17 2.71
N GLU A 28 26.52 13.86 2.79
CA GLU A 28 25.32 13.20 2.27
C GLU A 28 24.75 12.28 3.34
N ALA A 29 23.45 12.42 3.61
CA ALA A 29 22.76 11.59 4.59
C ALA A 29 21.30 11.36 4.19
N ASP A 30 20.86 10.11 4.32
CA ASP A 30 19.46 9.73 4.30
C ASP A 30 18.96 9.64 5.74
N MET A 31 17.84 10.29 6.06
CA MET A 31 17.33 10.33 7.43
C MET A 31 15.81 10.25 7.49
N PRO A 32 15.21 9.80 8.61
CA PRO A 32 13.77 9.77 8.78
C PRO A 32 13.20 11.18 9.03
N GLN A 33 11.93 11.36 8.67
CA GLN A 33 11.16 12.58 8.94
C GLN A 33 11.09 12.91 10.44
N GLY A 34 11.25 14.19 10.78
CA GLY A 34 11.02 14.73 12.13
C GLY A 34 12.09 14.37 13.17
N GLN A 35 13.27 13.92 12.74
CA GLN A 35 14.42 13.67 13.61
C GLN A 35 15.53 14.71 13.38
N LEU A 36 16.39 14.87 14.39
CA LEU A 36 17.64 15.63 14.27
C LEU A 36 18.75 14.67 13.82
N PHE A 37 19.52 15.09 12.83
CA PHE A 37 20.74 14.40 12.41
C PHE A 37 21.95 15.16 12.93
N GLU A 38 22.81 14.50 13.71
CA GLU A 38 24.07 15.08 14.17
C GLU A 38 25.24 14.46 13.40
N GLY A 39 26.20 15.29 13.01
CA GLY A 39 27.43 14.85 12.37
C GLY A 39 28.59 15.79 12.66
N ASN A 40 29.77 15.42 12.17
CA ASN A 40 30.96 16.25 12.27
C ASN A 40 31.83 16.12 11.03
N PHE A 41 32.61 17.16 10.77
CA PHE A 41 33.71 17.13 9.81
C PHE A 41 34.92 17.83 10.41
N GLU A 42 36.11 17.38 10.04
CA GLU A 42 37.38 17.97 10.45
C GLU A 42 37.89 18.96 9.40
N LEU A 43 38.43 20.07 9.88
CA LEU A 43 39.20 21.08 9.15
C LEU A 43 40.65 21.01 9.63
N SER A 44 41.61 20.97 8.72
CA SER A 44 43.04 20.99 9.06
C SER A 44 43.82 21.84 8.08
N SER A 45 44.92 22.42 8.52
CA SER A 45 45.85 23.17 7.67
C SER A 45 46.79 22.22 6.92
N GLU A 46 46.91 22.37 5.60
CA GLU A 46 47.81 21.53 4.75
C GLU A 46 49.26 21.58 5.24
N ASP A 47 49.70 22.74 5.72
CA ASP A 47 51.08 23.01 6.15
C ASP A 47 51.25 22.94 7.68
N GLY A 48 50.22 22.51 8.42
CA GLY A 48 50.24 22.42 9.89
C GLY A 48 50.25 23.74 10.65
N ARG A 49 50.07 24.89 9.95
CA ARG A 49 49.96 26.22 10.56
C ARG A 49 48.60 26.42 11.22
N ASP A 50 48.57 27.14 12.34
CA ASP A 50 47.31 27.53 12.98
C ASP A 50 46.47 28.40 12.05
N PHE A 51 45.18 28.13 11.98
CA PHE A 51 44.23 28.94 11.21
C PHE A 51 43.10 29.46 12.10
N THR A 52 42.43 30.48 11.59
CA THR A 52 41.22 31.07 12.18
C THR A 52 40.11 31.00 11.15
N ALA A 53 38.91 30.57 11.55
CA ALA A 53 37.80 30.40 10.63
C ALA A 53 36.46 30.75 11.28
N THR A 54 35.55 31.31 10.49
CA THR A 54 34.14 31.48 10.86
C THR A 54 33.27 30.71 9.87
N ILE A 55 32.27 30.02 10.40
CA ILE A 55 31.46 29.05 9.67
C ILE A 55 30.01 29.53 9.58
N TYR A 56 29.49 29.59 8.37
CA TYR A 56 28.11 29.95 8.07
C TYR A 56 27.39 28.80 7.35
N THR A 57 26.07 28.84 7.30
CA THR A 57 25.27 27.80 6.63
C THR A 57 24.24 28.45 5.71
N SER A 58 24.09 27.95 4.47
CA SER A 58 23.10 28.50 3.54
C SER A 58 21.66 28.09 3.85
N SER A 59 21.46 27.06 4.69
CA SER A 59 20.13 26.64 5.14
C SER A 59 19.88 26.98 6.60
N MET A 60 18.65 27.32 6.95
CA MET A 60 18.21 27.43 8.35
C MET A 60 18.10 26.07 9.05
N ARG A 61 17.99 24.98 8.29
CA ARG A 61 17.86 23.61 8.84
C ARG A 61 19.16 23.04 9.36
N LEU A 62 20.30 23.59 8.94
CA LEU A 62 21.62 23.14 9.37
C LEU A 62 22.29 24.21 10.22
N VAL A 63 22.68 23.83 11.44
CA VAL A 63 23.38 24.68 12.39
C VAL A 63 24.68 24.02 12.82
N CYS A 64 25.79 24.73 12.72
CA CYS A 64 27.07 24.32 13.29
C CYS A 64 27.12 24.76 14.76
N ARG A 65 27.38 23.83 15.69
CA ARG A 65 27.46 24.13 17.14
C ARG A 65 28.73 24.92 17.48
N ASN A 66 29.83 24.63 16.79
CA ASN A 66 31.09 25.35 16.90
C ASN A 66 31.30 26.08 15.58
N ASP A 67 30.81 27.31 15.48
CA ASP A 67 30.83 28.14 14.26
C ASP A 67 32.09 29.02 14.14
N HIS A 68 33.01 28.90 15.08
CA HIS A 68 34.28 29.63 15.09
C HIS A 68 35.45 28.72 15.49
N VAL A 69 36.58 28.90 14.82
CA VAL A 69 37.87 28.25 15.11
C VAL A 69 38.89 29.35 15.37
N ASP A 70 39.56 29.30 16.52
CA ASP A 70 40.55 30.30 16.94
C ASP A 70 41.93 29.67 17.14
N LYS A 71 42.84 29.91 16.19
CA LYS A 71 44.26 29.52 16.24
C LYS A 71 44.48 28.03 16.55
N GLU A 72 43.90 27.18 15.72
CA GLU A 72 44.10 25.72 15.78
C GLU A 72 44.71 25.20 14.48
N ALA A 73 45.59 24.20 14.56
CA ALA A 73 46.12 23.50 13.38
C ALA A 73 45.10 22.51 12.77
N ALA A 74 44.16 22.00 13.60
CA ALA A 74 43.04 21.18 13.18
C ALA A 74 41.86 21.34 14.15
N ALA A 75 40.63 21.39 13.62
CA ALA A 75 39.39 21.59 14.37
C ALA A 75 38.28 20.63 13.90
N SER A 76 37.49 20.09 14.84
CA SER A 76 36.31 19.28 14.54
C SER A 76 35.02 20.11 14.67
N ILE A 77 34.29 20.25 13.57
CA ILE A 77 33.07 21.05 13.49
C ILE A 77 31.86 20.13 13.59
N HIS A 78 31.10 20.31 14.67
CA HIS A 78 29.84 19.59 14.87
C HIS A 78 28.67 20.34 14.25
N TYR A 79 27.85 19.65 13.47
CA TYR A 79 26.63 20.19 12.87
C TYR A 79 25.40 19.36 13.24
N VAL A 80 24.25 20.04 13.26
CA VAL A 80 22.93 19.44 13.47
C VAL A 80 22.03 19.85 12.31
N PHE A 81 21.37 18.89 11.68
CA PHE A 81 20.35 19.10 10.67
C PHE A 81 18.96 18.76 11.20
N ASP A 82 17.99 19.65 11.01
CA ASP A 82 16.60 19.49 11.44
C ASP A 82 15.66 19.16 10.28
N SER A 83 15.12 17.93 10.31
CA SER A 83 14.15 17.44 9.33
C SER A 83 12.68 17.71 9.70
N SER A 84 12.43 18.47 10.77
CA SER A 84 11.07 18.82 11.20
C SER A 84 10.30 19.54 10.09
N GLY A 85 9.12 19.03 9.76
CA GLY A 85 8.28 19.62 8.71
C GLY A 85 8.59 19.20 7.28
N LEU A 86 9.62 18.39 7.03
CA LEU A 86 9.87 17.80 5.71
C LEU A 86 9.07 16.51 5.55
N GLU A 87 8.85 16.09 4.31
CA GLU A 87 8.13 14.87 3.94
C GLU A 87 9.05 13.83 3.33
N PRO A 88 8.68 12.53 3.44
CA PRO A 88 9.34 11.48 2.68
C PRO A 88 9.45 11.77 1.18
N GLY A 89 10.67 11.78 0.66
CA GLY A 89 10.99 12.14 -0.72
C GLY A 89 11.60 13.54 -0.88
N ASP A 90 11.51 14.39 0.15
CA ASP A 90 12.12 15.72 0.13
C ASP A 90 13.65 15.63 0.13
N VAL A 91 14.29 16.50 -0.65
CA VAL A 91 15.75 16.61 -0.74
C VAL A 91 16.15 18.05 -0.45
N VAL A 92 16.84 18.27 0.65
CA VAL A 92 17.37 19.58 1.03
C VAL A 92 18.84 19.66 0.63
N LYS A 93 19.16 20.67 -0.18
CA LYS A 93 20.52 20.95 -0.65
C LYS A 93 20.97 22.30 -0.13
N GLY A 94 22.25 22.38 0.21
CA GLY A 94 22.90 23.61 0.63
C GLY A 94 24.39 23.39 0.81
N ASP A 95 25.01 24.29 1.57
CA ASP A 95 26.44 24.33 1.79
C ASP A 95 26.78 24.94 3.16
N ILE A 96 27.87 24.45 3.73
CA ILE A 96 28.54 25.05 4.88
C ILE A 96 29.67 25.93 4.33
N GLN A 97 29.66 27.20 4.69
CA GLN A 97 30.56 28.23 4.17
C GLN A 97 31.63 28.52 5.21
N VAL A 98 32.90 28.42 4.83
CA VAL A 98 34.03 28.63 5.73
C VAL A 98 34.80 29.86 5.26
N VAL A 99 34.86 30.88 6.11
CA VAL A 99 35.62 32.12 5.90
C VAL A 99 36.84 32.08 6.80
N SER A 100 38.03 31.88 6.23
CA SER A 100 39.28 31.69 6.98
C SER A 100 40.41 32.58 6.46
N ASN A 101 41.43 32.81 7.29
CA ASN A 101 42.71 33.40 6.86
C ASN A 101 43.48 32.52 5.85
N ALA A 102 43.04 31.27 5.66
CA ALA A 102 43.55 30.33 4.66
C ALA A 102 42.65 30.24 3.40
N GLY A 103 41.71 31.18 3.22
CA GLY A 103 40.81 31.21 2.06
C GLY A 103 39.33 31.07 2.40
N GLU A 104 38.50 31.16 1.37
CA GLU A 104 37.06 30.87 1.43
C GLU A 104 36.75 29.52 0.80
N TYR A 105 35.96 28.70 1.50
CA TYR A 105 35.59 27.36 1.08
C TYR A 105 34.09 27.14 1.29
N TYR A 106 33.51 26.20 0.53
CA TYR A 106 32.15 25.73 0.77
C TYR A 106 32.15 24.20 0.75
N LEU A 107 31.49 23.60 1.73
CA LEU A 107 31.27 22.17 1.83
C LEU A 107 29.80 21.88 1.50
N PRO A 108 29.49 21.36 0.31
CA PRO A 108 28.12 21.07 -0.08
C PRO A 108 27.52 19.95 0.78
N PHE A 109 26.22 20.05 1.07
CA PHE A 109 25.46 19.00 1.71
C PHE A 109 24.18 18.65 0.95
N VAL A 110 23.77 17.39 1.08
CA VAL A 110 22.49 16.87 0.58
C VAL A 110 21.88 15.96 1.66
N PHE A 111 20.75 16.38 2.20
CA PHE A 111 19.95 15.54 3.10
C PHE A 111 18.69 15.09 2.38
N SER A 112 18.47 13.79 2.33
CA SER A 112 17.26 13.21 1.74
C SER A 112 16.38 12.61 2.84
N ILE A 113 15.12 12.99 2.86
CA ILE A 113 14.16 12.46 3.81
C ILE A 113 13.66 11.13 3.29
N SER A 114 14.17 10.07 3.91
CA SER A 114 13.77 8.71 3.62
C SER A 114 12.31 8.50 4.01
N TYR A 115 11.55 7.84 3.12
CA TYR A 115 10.35 7.10 3.53
C TYR A 115 10.77 6.20 4.67
N GLY A 116 10.23 6.41 5.88
CA GLY A 116 10.59 5.60 7.05
C GLY A 116 10.60 4.13 6.64
N ILE A 117 11.81 3.59 6.52
CA ILE A 117 12.02 2.38 5.76
C ILE A 117 11.59 1.23 6.65
N ILE A 118 10.62 0.45 6.18
CA ILE A 118 10.36 -0.84 6.79
C ILE A 118 11.49 -1.76 6.32
N GLU A 119 12.44 -2.01 7.21
CA GLU A 119 13.52 -2.95 6.96
C GLU A 119 12.95 -4.37 6.93
N SER A 120 13.34 -5.13 5.91
CA SER A 120 13.05 -6.56 5.80
C SER A 120 14.32 -7.31 5.41
N SER A 121 14.31 -8.63 5.54
CA SER A 121 15.41 -9.51 5.13
C SER A 121 15.76 -9.40 3.65
N MET A 122 14.83 -8.99 2.78
CA MET A 122 15.07 -8.72 1.36
C MET A 122 15.42 -7.25 1.05
N GLY A 123 15.57 -6.42 2.08
CA GLY A 123 15.84 -5.00 1.99
C GLY A 123 14.61 -4.12 2.26
N ASN A 124 14.61 -2.93 1.69
CA ASN A 124 13.75 -1.83 2.12
C ASN A 124 12.36 -1.90 1.47
N ILE A 125 11.29 -2.06 2.26
CA ILE A 125 9.91 -2.05 1.76
C ILE A 125 9.42 -0.61 1.61
N ARG A 126 9.24 -0.18 0.35
CA ARG A 126 8.85 1.21 0.01
C ARG A 126 7.43 1.32 -0.57
N ASN A 127 6.91 0.24 -1.13
CA ASN A 127 5.64 0.18 -1.85
C ASN A 127 5.09 -1.25 -1.83
N LEU A 128 3.87 -1.46 -2.33
CA LEU A 128 3.22 -2.78 -2.32
C LEU A 128 3.95 -3.81 -3.19
N PHE A 129 4.75 -3.37 -4.18
CA PHE A 129 5.57 -4.28 -4.98
C PHE A 129 6.70 -4.90 -4.15
N HIS A 130 7.44 -4.10 -3.36
CA HIS A 130 8.47 -4.62 -2.46
C HIS A 130 7.87 -5.56 -1.41
N PHE A 131 6.72 -5.19 -0.85
CA PHE A 131 6.01 -6.04 0.12
C PHE A 131 5.58 -7.38 -0.48
N THR A 132 5.07 -7.38 -1.72
CA THR A 132 4.66 -8.62 -2.40
C THR A 132 5.85 -9.57 -2.61
N ASN A 133 7.03 -9.02 -2.98
CA ASN A 133 8.25 -9.83 -3.13
C ASN A 133 8.73 -10.41 -1.79
N GLN A 134 8.65 -9.62 -0.72
CA GLN A 134 8.94 -10.09 0.64
C GLN A 134 8.00 -11.23 1.04
N ALA A 135 6.70 -11.10 0.81
CA ALA A 135 5.71 -12.14 1.11
C ALA A 135 5.95 -13.44 0.32
N GLN A 136 6.41 -13.34 -0.92
CA GLN A 136 6.72 -14.51 -1.75
C GLN A 136 7.95 -15.29 -1.25
N VAL A 137 8.95 -14.60 -0.68
CA VAL A 137 10.19 -15.22 -0.19
C VAL A 137 10.09 -15.64 1.27
N ASN A 138 9.55 -14.78 2.13
CA ASN A 138 9.42 -15.02 3.57
C ASN A 138 8.04 -14.57 4.07
N TRP A 139 7.09 -15.51 4.05
CA TRP A 139 5.69 -15.28 4.42
C TRP A 139 5.52 -14.80 5.86
N ASN A 140 6.20 -15.43 6.82
CA ASN A 140 6.04 -15.11 8.24
C ASN A 140 6.46 -13.67 8.55
N GLU A 141 7.60 -13.24 7.99
CA GLU A 141 8.07 -11.87 8.14
C GLU A 141 7.12 -10.87 7.47
N ALA A 142 6.57 -11.20 6.30
CA ALA A 142 5.57 -10.33 5.67
C ALA A 142 4.30 -10.17 6.53
N VAL A 143 3.85 -11.21 7.23
CA VAL A 143 2.74 -11.10 8.19
C VAL A 143 3.09 -10.16 9.33
N GLU A 144 4.27 -10.28 9.94
CA GLU A 144 4.72 -9.36 10.99
C GLU A 144 4.79 -7.91 10.50
N LEU A 145 5.31 -7.69 9.29
CA LEU A 145 5.44 -6.37 8.68
C LEU A 145 4.07 -5.74 8.35
N PHE A 146 3.12 -6.53 7.85
CA PHE A 146 1.77 -6.09 7.51
C PHE A 146 1.02 -5.47 8.70
N TYR A 147 1.24 -6.03 9.90
CA TYR A 147 0.62 -5.55 11.15
C TYR A 147 1.50 -4.56 11.94
N SER A 148 2.65 -4.15 11.39
CA SER A 148 3.50 -3.15 12.02
C SER A 148 2.89 -1.75 11.93
N LYS A 149 3.11 -0.90 12.93
CA LYS A 149 2.64 0.51 12.94
C LYS A 149 3.16 1.33 11.75
N GLY A 150 4.26 0.90 11.11
CA GLY A 150 4.85 1.58 9.97
C GLY A 150 4.22 1.22 8.63
N PHE A 151 3.44 0.13 8.54
CA PHE A 151 2.97 -0.43 7.28
C PHE A 151 2.03 0.49 6.50
N GLU A 152 1.26 1.33 7.19
CA GLU A 152 0.37 2.33 6.57
C GLU A 152 1.13 3.28 5.63
N ARG A 153 2.44 3.49 5.85
CA ARG A 153 3.30 4.34 5.02
C ARG A 153 3.56 3.76 3.62
N VAL A 154 3.32 2.47 3.42
CA VAL A 154 3.47 1.79 2.13
C VAL A 154 2.42 2.27 1.12
N PHE A 155 1.29 2.82 1.58
CA PHE A 155 0.17 3.26 0.75
C PHE A 155 0.34 4.68 0.18
N GLY A 156 1.57 5.07 -0.17
CA GLY A 156 1.88 6.35 -0.79
C GLY A 156 1.60 6.37 -2.30
N GLY A 157 1.26 7.54 -2.84
CA GLY A 157 1.05 7.73 -4.29
C GLY A 157 -0.07 6.84 -4.86
N ASN A 158 0.24 6.10 -5.92
CA ASN A 158 -0.73 5.24 -6.61
C ASN A 158 -1.25 4.07 -5.75
N ASP A 159 -0.51 3.66 -4.71
CA ASP A 159 -0.92 2.53 -3.85
C ASP A 159 -2.01 2.95 -2.83
N ARG A 160 -2.31 4.26 -2.67
CA ARG A 160 -3.33 4.77 -1.74
C ARG A 160 -4.73 4.18 -1.96
N ILE A 161 -5.06 3.84 -3.20
CA ILE A 161 -6.33 3.20 -3.59
C ILE A 161 -6.57 1.84 -2.91
N HIS A 162 -5.52 1.25 -2.33
CA HIS A 162 -5.58 -0.05 -1.65
C HIS A 162 -5.64 0.07 -0.13
N TYR A 163 -5.56 1.28 0.42
CA TYR A 163 -5.52 1.50 1.86
C TYR A 163 -6.79 1.06 2.59
N ASP A 164 -7.98 1.31 2.04
CA ASP A 164 -9.23 0.89 2.70
C ASP A 164 -9.45 -0.63 2.62
N LYS A 165 -8.86 -1.30 1.61
CA LYS A 165 -8.74 -2.78 1.61
C LYS A 165 -7.86 -3.27 2.75
N PHE A 166 -6.75 -2.57 3.02
CA PHE A 166 -5.88 -2.86 4.16
C PHE A 166 -6.63 -2.65 5.47
N ARG A 167 -7.25 -1.48 5.71
CA ARG A 167 -8.03 -1.19 6.94
C ARG A 167 -9.07 -2.25 7.24
N GLY A 168 -9.76 -2.74 6.21
CA GLY A 168 -10.79 -3.77 6.35
C GLY A 168 -10.22 -5.14 6.70
N LEU A 169 -9.18 -5.59 5.99
CA LEU A 169 -8.62 -6.93 6.16
C LEU A 169 -7.67 -7.03 7.36
N SER A 170 -6.98 -5.95 7.72
CA SER A 170 -6.05 -5.93 8.85
C SER A 170 -6.74 -5.85 10.22
N HIS A 171 -8.07 -6.02 10.29
CA HIS A 171 -8.85 -5.87 11.52
C HIS A 171 -8.41 -6.82 12.64
N ASN A 172 -8.06 -8.06 12.29
CA ASN A 172 -7.56 -9.06 13.24
C ASN A 172 -6.02 -9.11 13.20
N PRO A 173 -5.32 -8.61 14.24
CA PRO A 173 -3.87 -8.56 14.23
C PRO A 173 -3.24 -9.96 14.16
N GLY A 174 -2.27 -10.12 13.27
CA GLY A 174 -1.49 -11.35 13.13
C GLY A 174 -2.16 -12.48 12.35
N ASP A 175 -3.31 -12.25 11.70
CA ASP A 175 -3.99 -13.24 10.87
C ASP A 175 -3.26 -13.41 9.52
N PRO A 176 -2.60 -14.56 9.25
CA PRO A 176 -1.91 -14.76 7.98
C PRO A 176 -2.87 -14.84 6.80
N GLN A 177 -4.12 -15.28 7.00
CA GLN A 177 -5.09 -15.40 5.92
C GLN A 177 -5.50 -14.01 5.40
N ALA A 178 -5.65 -13.03 6.29
CA ALA A 178 -5.96 -11.66 5.91
C ALA A 178 -4.88 -11.02 5.03
N VAL A 179 -3.60 -11.35 5.25
CA VAL A 179 -2.49 -10.91 4.38
C VAL A 179 -2.60 -11.52 2.99
N ASP A 180 -2.98 -12.79 2.91
CA ASP A 180 -3.21 -13.48 1.64
C ASP A 180 -4.40 -12.90 0.87
N ASP A 181 -5.52 -12.70 1.57
CA ASP A 181 -6.74 -12.13 1.02
C ASP A 181 -6.50 -10.69 0.55
N PHE A 182 -5.66 -9.92 1.26
CA PHE A 182 -5.27 -8.58 0.86
C PHE A 182 -4.49 -8.59 -0.47
N LEU A 183 -3.45 -9.44 -0.58
CA LEU A 183 -2.65 -9.55 -1.81
C LEU A 183 -3.50 -10.00 -3.01
N VAL A 184 -4.49 -10.87 -2.79
CA VAL A 184 -5.48 -11.27 -3.79
C VAL A 184 -6.39 -10.10 -4.17
N ALA A 185 -6.94 -9.39 -3.19
CA ALA A 185 -7.87 -8.28 -3.41
C ALA A 185 -7.24 -7.08 -4.15
N ILE A 186 -5.92 -6.88 -4.02
CA ILE A 186 -5.17 -5.85 -4.77
C ILE A 186 -4.60 -6.36 -6.10
N ASN A 187 -4.94 -7.59 -6.52
CA ASN A 187 -4.48 -8.23 -7.75
C ASN A 187 -2.95 -8.39 -7.87
N LYS A 188 -2.22 -8.42 -6.74
CA LYS A 188 -0.78 -8.74 -6.73
C LYS A 188 -0.53 -10.25 -6.64
N LYS A 189 -1.56 -11.02 -6.28
CA LYS A 189 -1.54 -12.47 -6.13
C LYS A 189 -2.84 -13.09 -6.65
N ARG A 190 -2.79 -14.34 -7.10
CA ARG A 190 -3.98 -15.15 -7.43
C ARG A 190 -4.41 -15.99 -6.21
N PRO A 191 -5.71 -16.27 -6.02
CA PRO A 191 -6.16 -17.15 -4.95
C PRO A 191 -5.57 -18.56 -5.14
N ILE A 192 -5.27 -19.23 -4.02
CA ILE A 192 -4.76 -20.61 -4.05
C ILE A 192 -5.92 -21.54 -4.38
N ILE A 193 -5.75 -22.31 -5.45
CA ILE A 193 -6.69 -23.36 -5.84
C ILE A 193 -5.99 -24.68 -5.57
N TYR A 194 -6.64 -25.51 -4.76
CA TYR A 194 -6.19 -26.87 -4.53
C TYR A 194 -6.82 -27.82 -5.56
N SER A 195 -6.04 -28.75 -6.05
CA SER A 195 -6.48 -29.76 -7.00
C SER A 195 -5.89 -31.12 -6.62
N VAL A 196 -6.60 -32.18 -6.97
CA VAL A 196 -6.13 -33.54 -6.79
C VAL A 196 -5.91 -34.18 -8.16
N ASP A 197 -5.01 -35.14 -8.23
CA ASP A 197 -4.72 -35.91 -9.43
C ASP A 197 -5.96 -36.69 -9.95
N ARG A 198 -6.86 -37.10 -9.05
CA ARG A 198 -8.11 -37.82 -9.38
C ARG A 198 -9.26 -37.39 -8.49
N THR A 199 -10.41 -37.13 -9.10
CA THR A 199 -11.67 -36.83 -8.37
C THR A 199 -12.37 -38.08 -7.83
N SER A 200 -11.91 -39.28 -8.21
CA SER A 200 -12.40 -40.54 -7.66
C SER A 200 -11.35 -41.63 -7.63
N TYR A 201 -11.36 -42.43 -6.56
CA TYR A 201 -10.49 -43.58 -6.35
C TYR A 201 -11.32 -44.84 -6.09
N GLU A 202 -11.05 -45.94 -6.80
CA GLU A 202 -11.68 -47.24 -6.59
C GLU A 202 -10.65 -48.28 -6.11
N TYR A 203 -10.86 -48.81 -4.91
CA TYR A 203 -10.03 -49.84 -4.29
C TYR A 203 -10.79 -51.16 -4.25
N ASN A 204 -10.25 -52.18 -4.91
CA ASN A 204 -10.88 -53.50 -5.00
C ASN A 204 -10.30 -54.49 -3.99
N ASP A 205 -11.15 -55.42 -3.54
CA ASP A 205 -10.78 -56.55 -2.67
C ASP A 205 -10.12 -56.14 -1.34
N VAL A 206 -10.57 -55.02 -0.77
CA VAL A 206 -10.09 -54.47 0.52
C VAL A 206 -10.62 -55.33 1.66
N SER A 207 -9.82 -56.26 2.20
CA SER A 207 -10.18 -57.09 3.37
C SER A 207 -9.63 -56.57 4.68
N ASP A 208 -8.43 -56.02 4.65
CA ASP A 208 -7.69 -55.48 5.79
C ASP A 208 -7.58 -53.96 5.67
N ASN A 209 -6.96 -53.30 6.64
CA ASN A 209 -6.68 -51.88 6.53
C ASN A 209 -5.73 -51.61 5.35
N VAL A 210 -6.11 -50.69 4.46
CA VAL A 210 -5.31 -50.32 3.29
C VAL A 210 -4.89 -48.87 3.44
N GLU A 211 -3.59 -48.65 3.55
CA GLU A 211 -2.99 -47.32 3.46
C GLU A 211 -3.04 -46.87 2.00
N CYS A 212 -3.56 -45.67 1.79
CA CYS A 212 -3.78 -45.04 0.50
C CYS A 212 -3.13 -43.66 0.51
N GLU A 213 -2.77 -43.20 -0.68
CA GLU A 213 -2.16 -41.90 -0.88
C GLU A 213 -2.83 -41.17 -2.06
N MET A 214 -2.96 -39.86 -1.94
CA MET A 214 -3.35 -38.98 -3.03
C MET A 214 -2.46 -37.75 -3.07
N ILE A 215 -2.28 -37.19 -4.26
CA ILE A 215 -1.46 -35.99 -4.43
C ILE A 215 -2.39 -34.77 -4.41
N LEU A 216 -2.18 -33.91 -3.42
CA LEU A 216 -2.80 -32.60 -3.32
C LEU A 216 -1.84 -31.56 -3.90
N HIS A 217 -2.22 -30.97 -5.04
CA HIS A 217 -1.48 -29.93 -5.73
C HIS A 217 -2.03 -28.54 -5.42
N ARG A 218 -1.17 -27.58 -5.05
CA ARG A 218 -1.52 -26.16 -4.91
C ARG A 218 -1.13 -25.36 -6.16
N SER A 219 -1.98 -24.44 -6.60
CA SER A 219 -1.73 -23.66 -7.82
C SER A 219 -0.68 -22.54 -7.68
N THR A 220 -0.51 -21.97 -6.47
CA THR A 220 0.36 -20.81 -6.22
C THR A 220 0.83 -20.76 -4.76
N TRP A 221 1.71 -19.82 -4.44
CA TRP A 221 2.21 -19.52 -3.08
C TRP A 221 1.16 -18.81 -2.21
N GLY A 222 1.44 -18.58 -0.92
CA GLY A 222 0.58 -17.85 0.03
C GLY A 222 0.37 -18.60 1.36
N ASN A 223 -0.62 -18.18 2.14
CA ASN A 223 -1.01 -18.87 3.37
C ASN A 223 -1.58 -20.26 3.07
N ILE A 224 -1.05 -21.30 3.72
CA ILE A 224 -1.57 -22.67 3.59
C ILE A 224 -2.22 -23.06 4.92
N ASP A 225 -3.56 -23.09 4.88
CA ASP A 225 -4.41 -23.67 5.91
C ASP A 225 -5.48 -24.52 5.19
N VAL A 226 -5.31 -25.84 5.24
CA VAL A 226 -6.21 -26.78 4.58
C VAL A 226 -6.72 -27.80 5.59
N GLN A 227 -8.04 -27.88 5.71
CA GLN A 227 -8.73 -28.87 6.53
C GLN A 227 -9.20 -30.04 5.67
N VAL A 228 -8.89 -31.26 6.09
CA VAL A 228 -9.28 -32.50 5.41
C VAL A 228 -10.20 -33.29 6.34
N THR A 229 -11.39 -33.61 5.84
CA THR A 229 -12.41 -34.36 6.60
C THR A 229 -12.98 -35.51 5.78
N SER A 230 -13.58 -36.50 6.45
CA SER A 230 -14.29 -37.61 5.82
C SER A 230 -15.76 -37.57 6.22
N ASP A 231 -16.67 -37.85 5.30
CA ASP A 231 -18.11 -38.00 5.58
C ASP A 231 -18.49 -39.40 6.12
N VAL A 232 -17.53 -40.33 6.20
CA VAL A 232 -17.74 -41.73 6.58
C VAL A 232 -16.70 -42.25 7.57
N GLU A 233 -17.10 -43.22 8.41
CA GLU A 233 -16.23 -43.83 9.43
C GLU A 233 -15.17 -44.81 8.87
N PHE A 234 -15.34 -45.33 7.65
CA PHE A 234 -14.39 -46.32 7.09
C PHE A 234 -13.14 -45.69 6.48
N ILE A 235 -13.08 -44.35 6.41
CA ILE A 235 -11.91 -43.61 5.94
C ILE A 235 -11.35 -42.86 7.14
N ARG A 236 -10.09 -43.15 7.49
CA ARG A 236 -9.35 -42.40 8.49
C ARG A 236 -8.31 -41.55 7.79
N ILE A 237 -8.34 -40.25 8.04
CA ILE A 237 -7.34 -39.32 7.52
C ILE A 237 -6.18 -39.29 8.51
N ASP A 238 -4.95 -39.41 8.01
CA ASP A 238 -3.78 -39.46 8.90
C ASP A 238 -3.44 -38.06 9.43
N LYS A 239 -3.66 -37.02 8.62
CA LYS A 239 -3.46 -35.62 8.98
C LYS A 239 -4.64 -34.76 8.50
N GLU A 240 -5.46 -34.30 9.43
CA GLU A 240 -6.67 -33.51 9.15
C GLU A 240 -6.40 -32.03 8.87
N HIS A 241 -5.20 -31.53 9.20
CA HIS A 241 -4.81 -30.15 9.00
C HIS A 241 -3.43 -30.07 8.34
N ILE A 242 -3.39 -29.51 7.13
CA ILE A 242 -2.20 -29.41 6.30
C ILE A 242 -1.75 -27.95 6.28
N GLY A 243 -0.49 -27.72 6.67
CA GLY A 243 0.15 -26.42 6.67
C GLY A 243 1.26 -26.30 5.63
N ALA A 244 1.94 -25.15 5.60
CA ALA A 244 2.97 -24.87 4.59
C ALA A 244 4.16 -25.85 4.61
N SER A 245 4.55 -26.36 5.78
CA SER A 245 5.67 -27.30 5.95
C SER A 245 5.41 -28.70 5.39
N ASP A 246 4.16 -29.02 5.08
CA ASP A 246 3.77 -30.33 4.56
C ASP A 246 3.96 -30.46 3.03
N PHE A 247 4.09 -29.35 2.33
CA PHE A 247 4.27 -29.32 0.87
C PHE A 247 5.74 -29.42 0.49
N ILE A 248 6.05 -30.26 -0.50
CA ILE A 248 7.35 -30.31 -1.17
C ILE A 248 7.16 -29.65 -2.54
N GLY A 249 7.65 -28.42 -2.69
CA GLY A 249 7.32 -27.60 -3.86
C GLY A 249 5.85 -27.20 -3.84
N ASN A 250 5.05 -27.72 -4.78
CA ASN A 250 3.60 -27.47 -4.87
C ASN A 250 2.73 -28.70 -4.58
N ASP A 251 3.34 -29.83 -4.23
CA ASP A 251 2.65 -31.09 -4.01
C ASP A 251 2.76 -31.54 -2.56
N HIS A 252 1.64 -32.00 -2.01
CA HIS A 252 1.58 -32.70 -0.73
C HIS A 252 1.01 -34.11 -0.94
N LEU A 253 1.67 -35.11 -0.37
CA LEU A 253 1.22 -36.49 -0.39
C LEU A 253 0.28 -36.73 0.81
N LEU A 254 -1.02 -36.58 0.58
CA LEU A 254 -2.05 -36.81 1.59
C LEU A 254 -2.27 -38.31 1.77
N LYS A 255 -2.03 -38.80 2.98
CA LYS A 255 -2.22 -40.19 3.38
C LYS A 255 -3.54 -40.41 4.11
N PHE A 256 -4.22 -41.49 3.76
CA PHE A 256 -5.44 -41.91 4.43
C PHE A 256 -5.52 -43.43 4.48
N THR A 257 -6.16 -43.97 5.50
CA THR A 257 -6.35 -45.41 5.68
C THR A 257 -7.82 -45.77 5.42
N ILE A 258 -8.06 -46.76 4.55
CA ILE A 258 -9.36 -47.42 4.47
C ILE A 258 -9.40 -48.51 5.55
N ILE A 259 -10.31 -48.38 6.52
CA ILE A 259 -10.45 -49.32 7.64
C ILE A 259 -11.31 -50.51 7.20
N GLY A 260 -10.67 -51.67 7.01
CA GLY A 260 -11.32 -52.89 6.51
C GLY A 260 -12.50 -53.34 7.37
N ASP A 261 -12.34 -53.29 8.70
CA ASP A 261 -13.37 -53.72 9.68
C ASP A 261 -14.64 -52.86 9.66
N ARG A 262 -14.57 -51.64 9.12
CA ARG A 262 -15.69 -50.70 9.00
C ARG A 262 -16.39 -50.81 7.64
N LEU A 263 -15.90 -51.66 6.73
CA LEU A 263 -16.52 -51.89 5.43
C LEU A 263 -17.64 -52.93 5.52
N HIS A 264 -18.80 -52.62 4.94
CA HIS A 264 -19.82 -53.63 4.70
C HIS A 264 -19.51 -54.39 3.40
N GLU A 265 -20.09 -55.59 3.24
CA GLU A 265 -19.96 -56.36 2.00
C GLU A 265 -20.49 -55.57 0.79
N GLY A 266 -19.71 -55.52 -0.29
CA GLY A 266 -20.10 -54.83 -1.53
C GLY A 266 -19.26 -53.58 -1.80
N ARG A 267 -19.90 -52.52 -2.31
CA ARG A 267 -19.27 -51.21 -2.57
C ARG A 267 -19.62 -50.26 -1.43
N ASN A 268 -18.60 -49.68 -0.81
CA ASN A 268 -18.71 -48.63 0.20
C ASN A 268 -18.31 -47.32 -0.49
N PHE A 269 -19.10 -46.27 -0.29
CA PHE A 269 -18.87 -44.95 -0.87
C PHE A 269 -18.62 -43.96 0.26
N GLY A 270 -17.58 -43.16 0.13
CA GLY A 270 -17.26 -42.06 1.02
C GLY A 270 -16.61 -40.93 0.24
N ASN A 271 -16.59 -39.74 0.81
CA ASN A 271 -15.93 -38.57 0.28
C ASN A 271 -14.89 -38.07 1.28
N ILE A 272 -13.71 -37.75 0.76
CA ILE A 272 -12.73 -36.93 1.46
C ILE A 272 -12.95 -35.49 0.99
N ASN A 273 -13.29 -34.62 1.93
CA ASN A 273 -13.58 -33.22 1.69
C ASN A 273 -12.36 -32.40 2.11
N ILE A 274 -11.74 -31.72 1.15
CA ILE A 274 -10.57 -30.88 1.35
C ILE A 274 -11.05 -29.43 1.25
N ARG A 275 -10.99 -28.70 2.36
CA ARG A 275 -11.49 -27.33 2.49
C ARG A 275 -10.35 -26.36 2.78
N SER A 276 -10.40 -25.21 2.14
CA SER A 276 -9.53 -24.05 2.34
C SER A 276 -10.38 -22.77 2.27
N ALA A 277 -9.80 -21.61 2.56
CA ALA A 277 -10.51 -20.33 2.52
C ALA A 277 -11.21 -20.04 1.17
N HIS A 278 -10.61 -20.44 0.03
CA HIS A 278 -11.09 -20.10 -1.31
C HIS A 278 -11.50 -21.32 -2.17
N SER A 279 -11.35 -22.54 -1.67
CA SER A 279 -11.67 -23.74 -2.44
C SER A 279 -12.09 -24.93 -1.58
N GLU A 280 -13.08 -25.66 -2.08
CA GLU A 280 -13.54 -26.94 -1.56
C GLU A 280 -13.42 -28.01 -2.66
N VAL A 281 -12.71 -29.09 -2.36
CA VAL A 281 -12.50 -30.22 -3.27
C VAL A 281 -13.05 -31.48 -2.61
N ASN A 282 -14.03 -32.11 -3.26
CA ASN A 282 -14.62 -33.37 -2.80
C ASN A 282 -14.07 -34.53 -3.64
N VAL A 283 -13.39 -35.47 -2.98
CA VAL A 283 -12.77 -36.64 -3.61
C VAL A 283 -13.54 -37.90 -3.24
N LYS A 284 -14.07 -38.59 -4.25
CA LYS A 284 -14.89 -39.79 -4.02
C LYS A 284 -14.04 -41.04 -3.84
N ILE A 285 -14.17 -41.71 -2.71
CA ILE A 285 -13.50 -42.98 -2.41
C ILE A 285 -14.52 -44.12 -2.49
N ILE A 286 -14.19 -45.14 -3.29
CA ILE A 286 -15.00 -46.34 -3.49
C ILE A 286 -14.19 -47.55 -3.02
N ALA A 287 -14.55 -48.12 -1.87
CA ALA A 287 -13.91 -49.31 -1.34
C ALA A 287 -14.79 -50.55 -1.54
N ARG A 288 -14.29 -51.53 -2.31
CA ARG A 288 -14.99 -52.79 -2.55
C ARG A 288 -14.46 -53.87 -1.62
N HIS A 289 -15.18 -54.13 -0.55
CA HIS A 289 -14.90 -55.27 0.33
C HIS A 289 -15.55 -56.53 -0.24
N ARG A 290 -14.72 -57.43 -0.76
CA ARG A 290 -15.11 -58.83 -1.00
C ARG A 290 -14.62 -59.66 0.18
N ALA A 291 -15.53 -60.02 1.07
CA ALA A 291 -15.31 -61.22 1.86
C ALA A 291 -14.91 -62.35 0.90
N ARG A 292 -13.81 -63.08 1.18
CA ARG A 292 -13.36 -64.28 0.43
C ARG A 292 -14.58 -64.93 -0.20
N VAL A 293 -14.62 -65.00 -1.53
CA VAL A 293 -15.78 -65.49 -2.29
C VAL A 293 -16.17 -66.84 -1.72
N ASN A 294 -17.12 -66.80 -0.80
CA ASN A 294 -17.71 -67.98 -0.23
C ASN A 294 -18.71 -68.36 -1.30
N ALA A 295 -18.45 -69.42 -2.07
CA ALA A 295 -19.36 -69.87 -3.12
C ALA A 295 -20.80 -69.97 -2.57
N ARG A 296 -20.95 -70.33 -1.29
CA ARG A 296 -22.21 -70.32 -0.53
C ARG A 296 -22.88 -68.94 -0.42
N ARG A 297 -22.13 -67.83 -0.32
CA ARG A 297 -22.68 -66.45 -0.22
C ARG A 297 -23.13 -65.93 -1.59
N VAL A 298 -22.42 -66.26 -2.66
CA VAL A 298 -22.84 -65.98 -4.04
C VAL A 298 -24.10 -66.77 -4.38
N GLU A 299 -24.13 -68.06 -4.09
CA GLU A 299 -25.29 -68.94 -4.26
C GLU A 299 -26.48 -68.46 -3.41
N ARG A 300 -26.26 -68.07 -2.14
CA ARG A 300 -27.31 -67.50 -1.27
C ARG A 300 -27.84 -66.17 -1.80
N ARG A 301 -27.00 -65.32 -2.40
CA ARG A 301 -27.40 -64.06 -3.02
C ARG A 301 -28.18 -64.28 -4.31
N GLU A 302 -27.79 -65.25 -5.12
CA GLU A 302 -28.54 -65.68 -6.31
C GLU A 302 -29.90 -66.25 -5.93
N LYS A 303 -29.97 -67.14 -4.92
CA LYS A 303 -31.23 -67.66 -4.35
C LYS A 303 -32.14 -66.52 -3.88
N LYS A 304 -31.65 -65.56 -3.10
CA LYS A 304 -32.43 -64.38 -2.66
C LYS A 304 -32.92 -63.52 -3.83
N ASN A 305 -32.09 -63.31 -4.85
CA ASN A 305 -32.47 -62.53 -6.04
C ASN A 305 -33.57 -63.24 -6.83
N LEU A 306 -33.48 -64.56 -7.01
CA LEU A 306 -34.53 -65.36 -7.65
C LEU A 306 -35.84 -65.30 -6.86
N THR A 307 -35.80 -65.41 -5.52
CA THR A 307 -37.00 -65.22 -4.68
C THR A 307 -37.62 -63.83 -4.84
N LEU A 308 -36.79 -62.78 -4.88
CA LEU A 308 -37.27 -61.40 -5.08
C LEU A 308 -37.89 -61.20 -6.48
N ARG A 309 -37.27 -61.77 -7.53
CA ARG A 309 -37.83 -61.75 -8.88
C ARG A 309 -39.16 -62.50 -8.95
N LEU A 310 -39.25 -63.67 -8.31
CA LEU A 310 -40.48 -64.45 -8.23
C LEU A 310 -41.59 -63.68 -7.50
N MET A 311 -41.26 -63.02 -6.40
CA MET A 311 -42.18 -62.16 -5.66
C MET A 311 -42.67 -60.98 -6.50
N ARG A 312 -41.79 -60.31 -7.26
CA ARG A 312 -42.19 -59.23 -8.19
C ARG A 312 -43.16 -59.73 -9.27
N GLN A 313 -42.86 -60.87 -9.89
CA GLN A 313 -43.76 -61.49 -10.87
C GLN A 313 -45.13 -61.79 -10.26
N TYR A 314 -45.15 -62.26 -9.01
CA TYR A 314 -46.40 -62.51 -8.29
C TYR A 314 -47.16 -61.22 -7.94
N ILE A 315 -46.46 -60.14 -7.52
CA ILE A 315 -47.07 -58.83 -7.28
C ILE A 315 -47.71 -58.30 -8.56
N ASP A 316 -46.98 -58.31 -9.68
CA ASP A 316 -47.49 -57.83 -10.97
C ASP A 316 -48.69 -58.64 -11.46
N PHE A 317 -48.68 -59.95 -11.24
CA PHE A 317 -49.83 -60.82 -11.54
C PHE A 317 -51.04 -60.49 -10.68
N ARG A 318 -50.88 -60.46 -9.35
CA ARG A 318 -52.00 -60.24 -8.41
C ARG A 318 -52.59 -58.85 -8.50
N MET A 319 -51.78 -57.85 -8.86
CA MET A 319 -52.24 -56.49 -9.13
C MET A 319 -52.72 -56.27 -10.57
N LYS A 320 -52.97 -57.35 -11.34
CA LYS A 320 -53.52 -57.34 -12.71
C LYS A 320 -52.67 -56.59 -13.76
N LYS A 321 -51.38 -56.39 -13.52
CA LYS A 321 -50.43 -55.82 -14.50
C LYS A 321 -50.00 -56.83 -15.57
N THR A 322 -50.01 -58.12 -15.22
CA THR A 322 -49.73 -59.22 -16.16
C THR A 322 -50.83 -60.28 -16.12
N ASN A 323 -50.98 -61.02 -17.21
CA ASN A 323 -51.93 -62.14 -17.27
C ASN A 323 -51.30 -63.45 -16.75
N VAL A 324 -52.16 -64.42 -16.42
CA VAL A 324 -51.76 -65.73 -15.89
C VAL A 324 -50.69 -66.42 -16.76
N GLY A 325 -50.82 -66.35 -18.10
CA GLY A 325 -49.91 -67.03 -19.01
C GLY A 325 -48.49 -66.47 -19.00
N VAL A 326 -48.34 -65.13 -18.93
CA VAL A 326 -47.03 -64.46 -18.82
C VAL A 326 -46.42 -64.71 -17.45
N TRP A 327 -47.20 -64.55 -16.39
CA TRP A 327 -46.75 -64.81 -15.01
C TRP A 327 -46.22 -66.22 -14.85
N VAL A 328 -46.97 -67.22 -15.31
CA VAL A 328 -46.58 -68.62 -15.24
C VAL A 328 -45.30 -68.88 -16.03
N ARG A 329 -45.17 -68.35 -17.25
CA ARG A 329 -43.99 -68.57 -18.10
C ARG A 329 -42.72 -67.99 -17.47
N GLU A 330 -42.78 -66.74 -17.01
CA GLU A 330 -41.61 -66.07 -16.42
C GLU A 330 -41.29 -66.63 -15.03
N SER A 331 -42.30 -66.96 -14.23
CA SER A 331 -42.11 -67.62 -12.93
C SER A 331 -41.53 -69.03 -13.08
N MET A 332 -41.94 -69.79 -14.10
CA MET A 332 -41.40 -71.13 -14.36
C MET A 332 -39.91 -71.08 -14.69
N LYS A 333 -39.46 -70.12 -15.52
CA LYS A 333 -38.02 -69.91 -15.78
C LYS A 333 -37.23 -69.61 -14.50
N ILE A 334 -37.81 -68.82 -13.60
CA ILE A 334 -37.19 -68.49 -12.31
C ILE A 334 -37.10 -69.74 -11.43
N VAL A 335 -38.19 -70.51 -11.34
CA VAL A 335 -38.26 -71.74 -10.53
C VAL A 335 -37.35 -72.85 -11.09
N GLU A 336 -37.25 -73.01 -12.41
CA GLU A 336 -36.30 -73.92 -13.06
C GLU A 336 -34.86 -73.56 -12.71
N ARG A 337 -34.52 -72.26 -12.70
CA ARG A 337 -33.21 -71.79 -12.24
C ARG A 337 -33.01 -72.03 -10.73
N MET A 338 -34.04 -71.89 -9.91
CA MET A 338 -33.98 -72.21 -8.47
C MET A 338 -33.71 -73.71 -8.25
N ASN A 339 -34.42 -74.59 -8.96
CA ASN A 339 -34.24 -76.05 -8.89
C ASN A 339 -32.88 -76.49 -9.43
N ALA A 340 -32.33 -75.81 -10.44
CA ALA A 340 -31.00 -76.10 -10.96
C ALA A 340 -29.87 -75.72 -9.98
N LEU A 341 -30.11 -74.73 -9.11
CA LEU A 341 -29.16 -74.32 -8.07
C LEU A 341 -29.26 -75.20 -6.81
N ASP A 342 -30.42 -75.78 -6.53
CA ASP A 342 -30.69 -76.59 -5.33
C ASP A 342 -31.81 -77.59 -5.63
N ASP A 343 -31.43 -78.76 -6.14
CA ASP A 343 -32.35 -79.80 -6.60
C ASP A 343 -33.08 -80.52 -5.45
N LYS A 344 -32.55 -80.39 -4.22
CA LYS A 344 -33.08 -80.93 -2.97
C LYS A 344 -33.88 -79.93 -2.14
N ASN A 345 -34.13 -78.72 -2.65
CA ASN A 345 -34.96 -77.76 -1.94
C ASN A 345 -36.45 -78.03 -2.18
N PRO A 346 -37.23 -78.48 -1.19
CA PRO A 346 -38.64 -78.75 -1.39
C PRO A 346 -39.43 -77.49 -1.72
N VAL A 347 -39.02 -76.31 -1.26
CA VAL A 347 -39.78 -75.06 -1.45
C VAL A 347 -39.85 -74.65 -2.92
N SER A 348 -38.76 -74.77 -3.68
CA SER A 348 -38.77 -74.49 -5.12
C SER A 348 -39.57 -75.53 -5.91
N ARG A 349 -39.62 -76.78 -5.43
CA ARG A 349 -40.52 -77.81 -5.96
C ARG A 349 -41.99 -77.52 -5.63
N LEU A 350 -42.30 -76.97 -4.46
CA LEU A 350 -43.66 -76.51 -4.14
C LEU A 350 -44.07 -75.34 -5.05
N TYR A 351 -43.19 -74.37 -5.32
CA TYR A 351 -43.47 -73.33 -6.32
C TYR A 351 -43.70 -73.91 -7.72
N GLN A 352 -42.91 -74.93 -8.11
CA GLN A 352 -43.10 -75.65 -9.37
C GLN A 352 -44.47 -76.34 -9.43
N ALA A 353 -44.86 -77.03 -8.36
CA ALA A 353 -46.16 -77.68 -8.25
C ALA A 353 -47.29 -76.65 -8.36
N GLN A 354 -47.21 -75.50 -7.67
CA GLN A 354 -48.21 -74.44 -7.80
C GLN A 354 -48.35 -73.95 -9.25
N LEU A 355 -47.24 -73.71 -9.95
CA LEU A 355 -47.26 -73.26 -11.34
C LEU A 355 -47.85 -74.33 -12.28
N LEU A 356 -47.55 -75.62 -12.05
CA LEU A 356 -48.11 -76.74 -12.82
C LEU A 356 -49.61 -76.92 -12.57
N VAL A 357 -50.07 -76.75 -11.33
CA VAL A 357 -51.51 -76.75 -10.99
C VAL A 357 -52.22 -75.63 -11.75
N VAL A 358 -51.65 -74.42 -11.78
CA VAL A 358 -52.22 -73.29 -12.54
C VAL A 358 -52.24 -73.57 -14.06
N GLN A 359 -51.25 -74.29 -14.59
CA GLN A 359 -51.22 -74.77 -15.99
C GLN A 359 -52.19 -75.91 -16.29
N ARG A 360 -52.97 -76.41 -15.31
CA ARG A 360 -53.82 -77.62 -15.41
C ARG A 360 -53.05 -78.91 -15.72
N ARG A 361 -51.76 -78.98 -15.35
CA ARG A 361 -50.92 -80.18 -15.47
C ARG A 361 -50.90 -80.95 -14.15
N GLU A 362 -52.09 -81.38 -13.73
CA GLU A 362 -52.32 -81.92 -12.37
C GLU A 362 -51.54 -83.20 -12.09
N ASN A 363 -51.40 -84.11 -13.07
CA ASN A 363 -50.63 -85.35 -12.90
C ASN A 363 -49.15 -85.08 -12.62
N GLU A 364 -48.57 -84.07 -13.28
CA GLU A 364 -47.17 -83.69 -13.05
C GLU A 364 -47.00 -82.96 -11.72
N ALA A 365 -47.96 -82.11 -11.35
CA ALA A 365 -47.96 -81.47 -10.04
C ALA A 365 -48.07 -82.50 -8.91
N LYS A 366 -48.93 -83.51 -9.06
CA LYS A 366 -49.08 -84.62 -8.11
C LYS A 366 -47.77 -85.39 -7.94
N TRP A 367 -47.12 -85.73 -9.05
CA TRP A 367 -45.80 -86.38 -9.02
C TRP A 367 -44.75 -85.54 -8.28
N VAL A 368 -44.71 -84.23 -8.53
CA VAL A 368 -43.79 -83.32 -7.81
C VAL A 368 -44.09 -83.27 -6.31
N LEU A 369 -45.36 -83.25 -5.91
CA LEU A 369 -45.74 -83.26 -4.48
C LEU A 369 -45.41 -84.60 -3.80
N GLU A 370 -45.68 -85.74 -4.45
CA GLU A 370 -45.31 -87.07 -3.93
C GLU A 370 -43.78 -87.20 -3.76
N HIS A 371 -43.01 -86.64 -4.68
CA HIS A 371 -41.54 -86.58 -4.57
C HIS A 371 -41.09 -85.70 -3.40
N VAL A 372 -41.74 -84.55 -3.17
CA VAL A 372 -41.47 -83.69 -2.01
C VAL A 372 -41.85 -84.36 -0.68
N GLU A 373 -42.93 -85.14 -0.64
CA GLU A 373 -43.39 -85.85 0.55
C GLU A 373 -42.49 -87.03 0.91
N ASN A 374 -42.21 -87.90 -0.08
CA ASN A 374 -41.53 -89.18 0.16
C ASN A 374 -40.00 -89.10 0.10
N GLU A 375 -39.44 -88.23 -0.76
CA GLU A 375 -37.98 -88.16 -0.97
C GLU A 375 -37.33 -86.93 -0.33
N MET A 376 -38.09 -85.86 -0.08
CA MET A 376 -37.58 -84.64 0.53
C MET A 376 -38.05 -84.40 1.98
N ASN A 377 -38.82 -85.34 2.56
CA ASN A 377 -39.28 -85.32 3.96
C ASN A 377 -39.85 -83.97 4.43
N ILE A 378 -40.88 -83.47 3.74
CA ILE A 378 -41.51 -82.17 4.05
C ILE A 378 -41.97 -82.03 5.52
N SER A 379 -42.22 -83.14 6.23
CA SER A 379 -42.56 -83.18 7.65
C SER A 379 -41.48 -82.62 8.58
N GLU A 380 -40.20 -82.66 8.17
CA GLU A 380 -39.05 -82.13 8.92
C GLU A 380 -38.82 -80.63 8.66
N TYR A 381 -39.49 -80.04 7.67
CA TYR A 381 -39.39 -78.62 7.35
C TYR A 381 -40.32 -77.77 8.24
N SER A 382 -40.01 -76.47 8.33
CA SER A 382 -40.78 -75.52 9.15
C SER A 382 -42.28 -75.55 8.85
N ALA A 383 -43.11 -75.32 9.88
CA ALA A 383 -44.57 -75.34 9.82
C ALA A 383 -45.18 -74.63 8.60
N LYS A 384 -44.60 -73.50 8.16
CA LYS A 384 -45.03 -72.77 6.96
C LYS A 384 -44.89 -73.53 5.63
N HIS A 385 -43.83 -74.32 5.45
CA HIS A 385 -43.66 -75.10 4.24
C HIS A 385 -44.59 -76.30 4.23
N ARG A 386 -44.85 -76.89 5.41
CA ARG A 386 -45.86 -77.94 5.60
C ARG A 386 -47.27 -77.42 5.30
N ALA A 387 -47.63 -76.24 5.81
CA ALA A 387 -48.90 -75.60 5.52
C ALA A 387 -49.07 -75.31 4.01
N TYR A 388 -48.00 -74.84 3.35
CA TYR A 388 -48.03 -74.60 1.91
C TYR A 388 -48.10 -75.89 1.08
N PHE A 389 -47.42 -76.97 1.49
CA PHE A 389 -47.54 -78.28 0.86
C PHE A 389 -48.97 -78.84 0.98
N MET A 390 -49.53 -78.82 2.19
CA MET A 390 -50.91 -79.24 2.47
C MET A 390 -51.91 -78.43 1.63
N TYR A 391 -51.73 -77.11 1.53
CA TYR A 391 -52.51 -76.25 0.65
C TYR A 391 -52.41 -76.66 -0.84
N LEU A 392 -51.25 -77.05 -1.34
CA LEU A 392 -51.14 -77.51 -2.73
C LEU A 392 -51.79 -78.89 -2.94
N GLN A 393 -51.79 -79.77 -1.93
CA GLN A 393 -52.51 -81.05 -2.00
C GLN A 393 -54.02 -80.85 -2.13
N THR A 394 -54.60 -79.88 -1.42
CA THR A 394 -56.04 -79.59 -1.52
C THR A 394 -56.44 -79.12 -2.92
N LEU A 395 -55.58 -78.35 -3.60
CA LEU A 395 -55.83 -77.89 -4.98
C LEU A 395 -55.87 -79.03 -6.01
N ILE A 396 -55.27 -80.19 -5.71
CA ILE A 396 -55.23 -81.39 -6.58
C ILE A 396 -56.33 -82.39 -6.20
N ILE A 397 -56.49 -82.73 -4.91
CA ILE A 397 -57.43 -83.75 -4.44
C ILE A 397 -58.88 -83.25 -4.55
N ARG A 398 -59.14 -81.98 -4.23
CA ARG A 398 -60.44 -81.28 -4.37
C ARG A 398 -61.64 -81.95 -3.68
N GLU A 399 -61.40 -82.80 -2.67
CA GLU A 399 -62.46 -83.39 -1.85
C GLU A 399 -62.75 -82.48 -0.64
N GLU A 400 -64.02 -82.10 -0.44
CA GLU A 400 -64.43 -81.20 0.66
C GLU A 400 -64.03 -81.73 2.05
N ALA A 401 -64.17 -83.04 2.29
CA ALA A 401 -63.77 -83.64 3.56
C ALA A 401 -62.26 -83.50 3.83
N PHE A 402 -61.44 -83.65 2.79
CA PHE A 402 -59.99 -83.48 2.87
C PHE A 402 -59.59 -82.02 3.04
N ILE A 403 -60.26 -81.10 2.33
CA ILE A 403 -60.04 -79.65 2.44
C ILE A 403 -60.31 -79.19 3.88
N ASN A 404 -61.45 -79.58 4.46
CA ASN A 404 -61.85 -79.20 5.81
C ASN A 404 -60.90 -79.76 6.88
N ASP A 405 -60.52 -81.04 6.79
CA ASP A 405 -59.53 -81.65 7.69
C ASP A 405 -58.16 -80.96 7.58
N THR A 406 -57.77 -80.59 6.36
CA THR A 406 -56.53 -79.86 6.11
C THR A 406 -56.59 -78.43 6.67
N ALA A 407 -57.72 -77.74 6.54
CA ALA A 407 -57.93 -76.40 7.09
C ALA A 407 -57.78 -76.39 8.62
N VAL A 408 -58.34 -77.39 9.32
CA VAL A 408 -58.16 -77.57 10.78
C VAL A 408 -56.68 -77.76 11.13
N LYS A 409 -55.99 -78.66 10.43
CA LYS A 409 -54.55 -78.90 10.64
C LYS A 409 -53.69 -77.66 10.40
N VAL A 410 -53.99 -76.87 9.38
CA VAL A 410 -53.27 -75.63 9.08
C VAL A 410 -53.61 -74.53 10.10
N ASN A 411 -54.84 -74.49 10.61
CA ASN A 411 -55.22 -73.59 11.70
C ASN A 411 -54.46 -73.93 12.99
N ASP A 412 -54.36 -75.22 13.36
CA ASP A 412 -53.55 -75.66 14.51
C ASP A 412 -52.07 -75.25 14.35
N LEU A 413 -51.52 -75.35 13.13
CA LEU A 413 -50.17 -74.87 12.84
C LEU A 413 -50.05 -73.34 13.00
N PHE A 414 -51.09 -72.59 12.69
CA PHE A 414 -51.13 -71.14 12.85
C PHE A 414 -51.23 -70.73 14.32
N ASP A 415 -52.03 -71.43 15.13
CA ASP A 415 -52.15 -71.16 16.57
C ASP A 415 -50.82 -71.34 17.30
N VAL A 416 -50.00 -72.31 16.87
CA VAL A 416 -48.63 -72.52 17.38
C VAL A 416 -47.63 -71.52 16.80
N ASN A 417 -47.87 -70.99 15.58
CA ASN A 417 -46.96 -70.07 14.87
C ASN A 417 -47.69 -68.78 14.43
N PRO A 418 -48.22 -67.97 15.37
CA PRO A 418 -49.13 -66.86 15.07
C PRO A 418 -48.45 -65.65 14.39
N ASP A 419 -47.15 -65.75 14.11
CA ASP A 419 -46.31 -64.70 13.50
C ASP A 419 -45.94 -65.06 12.04
N SER A 420 -46.29 -66.25 11.55
CA SER A 420 -46.00 -66.66 10.16
C SER A 420 -47.10 -66.22 9.20
N PHE A 421 -46.79 -65.21 8.39
CA PHE A 421 -47.72 -64.72 7.37
C PHE A 421 -47.98 -65.76 6.27
N GLU A 422 -47.03 -66.67 6.03
CA GLU A 422 -47.17 -67.72 5.02
C GLU A 422 -48.26 -68.73 5.42
N ILE A 423 -48.33 -69.11 6.70
CA ILE A 423 -49.39 -70.00 7.22
C ILE A 423 -50.74 -69.29 7.16
N LEU A 424 -50.80 -68.03 7.62
CA LEU A 424 -52.02 -67.22 7.49
C LEU A 424 -52.45 -67.13 6.02
N TRP A 425 -51.53 -66.84 5.10
CA TRP A 425 -51.82 -66.77 3.67
C TRP A 425 -52.44 -68.06 3.15
N THR A 426 -51.91 -69.23 3.51
CA THR A 426 -52.53 -70.51 3.11
C THR A 426 -53.89 -70.73 3.74
N LEU A 427 -54.06 -70.36 5.01
CA LEU A 427 -55.32 -70.50 5.74
C LEU A 427 -56.44 -69.63 5.11
N LEU A 428 -56.09 -68.44 4.62
CA LEU A 428 -57.02 -67.54 3.91
C LEU A 428 -57.67 -68.16 2.66
N TYR A 429 -57.08 -69.22 2.09
CA TYR A 429 -57.62 -69.95 0.94
C TYR A 429 -58.17 -71.35 1.28
N LEU A 430 -57.94 -71.85 2.50
CA LEU A 430 -58.36 -73.20 2.93
C LEU A 430 -59.62 -73.21 3.80
N ASP A 431 -59.74 -72.23 4.71
CA ASP A 431 -60.88 -72.14 5.63
C ASP A 431 -61.99 -71.28 4.98
N GLU A 432 -63.06 -71.94 4.53
CA GLU A 432 -64.24 -71.30 3.94
C GLU A 432 -64.90 -70.30 4.91
N GLY A 433 -64.87 -70.56 6.22
CA GLY A 433 -65.42 -69.65 7.24
C GLY A 433 -64.59 -68.38 7.44
N LEU A 434 -63.28 -68.45 7.19
CA LEU A 434 -62.38 -67.28 7.13
C LEU A 434 -62.46 -66.54 5.80
N ALA A 435 -62.72 -67.25 4.70
CA ALA A 435 -62.96 -66.66 3.39
C ALA A 435 -64.26 -65.84 3.36
N ASP A 436 -65.32 -66.33 4.00
CA ASP A 436 -66.62 -65.67 4.08
C ASP A 436 -66.66 -64.51 5.09
N ASN A 437 -65.87 -64.59 6.17
CA ASN A 437 -65.81 -63.54 7.20
C ASN A 437 -64.72 -62.49 6.89
N ALA A 438 -65.04 -61.59 5.96
CA ALA A 438 -64.16 -60.55 5.48
C ALA A 438 -63.57 -59.65 6.60
N THR A 439 -64.32 -59.42 7.68
CA THR A 439 -63.86 -58.61 8.84
C THR A 439 -62.82 -59.34 9.68
N ARG A 440 -63.01 -60.65 9.89
CA ARG A 440 -62.01 -61.49 10.59
C ARG A 440 -60.71 -61.57 9.77
N LYS A 441 -60.81 -61.70 8.45
CA LYS A 441 -59.66 -61.70 7.51
C LYS A 441 -58.79 -60.45 7.66
N ILE A 442 -59.37 -59.25 7.56
CA ILE A 442 -58.58 -58.01 7.64
C ILE A 442 -57.96 -57.81 9.03
N SER A 443 -58.68 -58.15 10.11
CA SER A 443 -58.14 -58.02 11.48
C SER A 443 -56.94 -58.94 11.75
N LEU A 444 -56.90 -60.12 11.14
CA LEU A 444 -55.74 -61.01 11.22
C LEU A 444 -54.54 -60.44 10.46
N ILE A 445 -54.76 -59.84 9.29
CA ILE A 445 -53.69 -59.20 8.51
C ILE A 445 -53.14 -57.96 9.24
N GLU A 446 -54.01 -57.15 9.84
CA GLU A 446 -53.61 -56.01 10.68
C GLU A 446 -52.79 -56.46 11.90
N LYS A 447 -53.19 -57.53 12.60
CA LYS A 447 -52.39 -58.12 13.68
C LYS A 447 -51.02 -58.59 13.22
N MET A 448 -50.90 -59.12 11.99
CA MET A 448 -49.59 -59.48 11.44
C MET A 448 -48.71 -58.25 11.21
N TYR A 449 -49.30 -57.16 10.74
CA TYR A 449 -48.63 -55.88 10.59
C TYR A 449 -48.11 -55.35 11.95
N ASP A 450 -48.93 -55.39 13.00
CA ASP A 450 -48.55 -54.94 14.35
C ASP A 450 -47.35 -55.73 14.92
N LYS A 451 -47.18 -56.98 14.49
CA LYS A 451 -46.02 -57.83 14.82
C LYS A 451 -44.80 -57.60 13.93
N GLY A 452 -44.83 -56.59 13.05
CA GLY A 452 -43.72 -56.21 12.17
C GLY A 452 -43.74 -56.87 10.79
N CYS A 453 -44.84 -57.52 10.37
CA CYS A 453 -44.92 -58.10 9.03
C CYS A 453 -45.01 -57.01 7.95
N THR A 454 -44.05 -57.01 7.03
CA THR A 454 -43.98 -56.09 5.88
C THR A 454 -44.05 -56.81 4.54
N SER A 455 -44.60 -58.03 4.53
CA SER A 455 -44.69 -58.87 3.33
C SER A 455 -45.63 -58.25 2.29
N PRO A 456 -45.18 -58.06 1.03
CA PRO A 456 -46.04 -57.57 -0.06
C PRO A 456 -47.29 -58.43 -0.29
N ILE A 457 -47.22 -59.73 0.02
CA ILE A 457 -48.37 -60.64 -0.11
C ILE A 457 -49.51 -60.22 0.84
N MET A 458 -49.17 -59.88 2.08
CA MET A 458 -50.18 -59.41 3.06
C MET A 458 -50.77 -58.06 2.64
N TYR A 459 -49.95 -57.17 2.10
CA TYR A 459 -50.44 -55.88 1.58
C TYR A 459 -51.32 -56.04 0.34
N ILE A 460 -51.04 -57.01 -0.54
CA ILE A 460 -51.91 -57.35 -1.67
C ILE A 460 -53.26 -57.85 -1.17
N GLU A 461 -53.29 -58.75 -0.18
CA GLU A 461 -54.55 -59.27 0.38
C GLU A 461 -55.35 -58.17 1.08
N ALA A 462 -54.68 -57.31 1.87
CA ALA A 462 -55.30 -56.15 2.50
C ALA A 462 -55.84 -55.13 1.49
N TYR A 463 -55.06 -54.83 0.44
CA TYR A 463 -55.46 -53.88 -0.58
C TYR A 463 -56.64 -54.41 -1.42
N ASN A 464 -56.60 -55.66 -1.86
CA ASN A 464 -57.71 -56.27 -2.57
C ASN A 464 -58.98 -56.32 -1.70
N PHE A 465 -58.84 -56.50 -0.39
CA PHE A 465 -59.95 -56.39 0.54
C PHE A 465 -60.55 -54.98 0.54
N PHE A 466 -59.72 -53.93 0.60
CA PHE A 466 -60.21 -52.55 0.53
C PHE A 466 -60.87 -52.22 -0.81
N VAL A 467 -60.34 -52.74 -1.93
CA VAL A 467 -60.96 -52.57 -3.25
C VAL A 467 -62.32 -53.28 -3.34
N ALA A 468 -62.45 -54.49 -2.78
CA ALA A 468 -63.71 -55.22 -2.79
C ALA A 468 -64.73 -54.68 -1.78
N ASN A 469 -64.27 -54.01 -0.71
CA ASN A 469 -65.11 -53.54 0.40
C ASN A 469 -64.72 -52.11 0.80
N THR A 470 -64.85 -51.15 -0.13
CA THR A 470 -64.44 -49.75 0.10
C THR A 470 -65.06 -49.14 1.36
N GLU A 471 -66.32 -49.47 1.67
CA GLU A 471 -67.02 -49.00 2.88
C GLU A 471 -66.38 -49.44 4.21
N LYS A 472 -65.57 -50.52 4.19
CA LYS A 472 -64.88 -51.02 5.38
C LYS A 472 -63.59 -50.27 5.67
N LEU A 473 -63.08 -49.46 4.73
CA LEU A 473 -62.01 -48.50 4.99
C LEU A 473 -62.62 -47.30 5.72
N ASN A 474 -62.60 -47.33 7.05
CA ASN A 474 -63.23 -46.33 7.91
C ASN A 474 -62.22 -45.49 8.73
N LYS A 475 -60.92 -45.85 8.70
CA LYS A 475 -59.82 -45.16 9.38
C LYS A 475 -58.59 -45.11 8.48
N LEU A 476 -57.70 -44.16 8.76
CA LEU A 476 -56.36 -44.05 8.15
C LEU A 476 -55.31 -44.13 9.27
N GLY A 477 -55.09 -45.32 9.81
CA GLY A 477 -54.01 -45.59 10.74
C GLY A 477 -52.72 -46.01 10.02
N ASN A 478 -51.68 -46.36 10.79
CA ASN A 478 -50.38 -46.76 10.23
C ASN A 478 -50.49 -47.96 9.26
N PHE A 479 -51.33 -48.95 9.59
CA PHE A 479 -51.56 -50.12 8.75
C PHE A 479 -52.20 -49.73 7.41
N GLU A 480 -53.32 -49.01 7.43
CA GLU A 480 -54.01 -48.58 6.21
C GLU A 480 -53.11 -47.70 5.35
N LEU A 481 -52.43 -46.71 5.96
CA LEU A 481 -51.52 -45.82 5.23
C LEU A 481 -50.39 -46.59 4.56
N GLN A 482 -49.84 -47.62 5.20
CA GLN A 482 -48.76 -48.43 4.63
C GLN A 482 -49.24 -49.30 3.46
N VAL A 483 -50.44 -49.89 3.58
CA VAL A 483 -51.07 -50.67 2.48
C VAL A 483 -51.41 -49.75 1.30
N LEU A 484 -51.99 -48.58 1.56
CA LEU A 484 -52.35 -47.61 0.53
C LEU A 484 -51.10 -47.01 -0.14
N MET A 485 -50.05 -46.70 0.63
CA MET A 485 -48.76 -46.26 0.08
C MET A 485 -48.11 -47.34 -0.79
N PHE A 486 -48.22 -48.61 -0.42
CA PHE A 486 -47.77 -49.72 -1.25
C PHE A 486 -48.53 -49.78 -2.58
N ALA A 487 -49.86 -49.62 -2.56
CA ALA A 487 -50.69 -49.57 -3.76
C ALA A 487 -50.36 -48.35 -4.64
N ALA A 488 -50.20 -47.16 -4.04
CA ALA A 488 -49.86 -45.92 -4.75
C ALA A 488 -48.47 -46.00 -5.40
N LYS A 489 -47.46 -46.56 -4.73
CA LYS A 489 -46.12 -46.78 -5.33
C LYS A 489 -46.11 -47.74 -6.51
N LEU A 490 -47.12 -48.60 -6.60
CA LEU A 490 -47.30 -49.53 -7.71
C LEU A 490 -48.23 -48.95 -8.79
N ASP A 491 -48.74 -47.73 -8.67
CA ASP A 491 -49.68 -47.11 -9.60
C ASP A 491 -50.94 -47.96 -9.87
N VAL A 492 -51.46 -48.64 -8.82
CA VAL A 492 -52.64 -49.53 -8.90
C VAL A 492 -53.80 -49.05 -8.02
N MET A 493 -53.79 -47.78 -7.64
CA MET A 493 -54.80 -47.16 -6.79
C MET A 493 -56.17 -47.15 -7.50
N ASP A 494 -57.19 -47.76 -6.88
CA ASP A 494 -58.56 -47.79 -7.38
C ASP A 494 -59.27 -46.46 -7.10
N ASN A 495 -60.15 -46.04 -8.03
CA ASN A 495 -60.84 -44.74 -7.95
C ASN A 495 -61.80 -44.64 -6.76
N GLU A 496 -62.53 -45.71 -6.41
CA GLU A 496 -63.47 -45.68 -5.29
C GLU A 496 -62.72 -45.70 -3.95
N VAL A 497 -61.62 -46.46 -3.88
CA VAL A 497 -60.72 -46.42 -2.72
C VAL A 497 -60.08 -45.03 -2.57
N LEU A 498 -59.64 -44.40 -3.66
CA LEU A 498 -59.08 -43.05 -3.64
C LEU A 498 -60.08 -42.03 -3.09
N LYS A 499 -61.34 -42.03 -3.55
CA LYS A 499 -62.40 -41.15 -3.02
C LYS A 499 -62.59 -41.36 -1.51
N GLN A 500 -62.61 -42.61 -1.06
CA GLN A 500 -62.75 -42.93 0.36
C GLN A 500 -61.53 -42.44 1.18
N VAL A 501 -60.32 -42.56 0.63
CA VAL A 501 -59.09 -42.01 1.24
C VAL A 501 -59.18 -40.50 1.37
N LEU A 502 -59.65 -39.78 0.34
CA LEU A 502 -59.83 -38.32 0.39
C LEU A 502 -60.85 -37.90 1.45
N TYR A 503 -61.99 -38.59 1.51
CA TYR A 503 -63.01 -38.36 2.54
C TYR A 503 -62.47 -38.55 3.96
N LEU A 504 -61.69 -39.61 4.21
CA LEU A 504 -61.08 -39.86 5.51
C LEU A 504 -59.94 -38.89 5.82
N ALA A 505 -59.13 -38.54 4.83
CA ALA A 505 -58.04 -37.58 4.97
C ALA A 505 -58.55 -36.17 5.28
N ALA A 506 -59.68 -35.75 4.70
CA ALA A 506 -60.33 -34.48 5.04
C ALA A 506 -60.76 -34.42 6.52
N LYS A 507 -61.13 -35.57 7.12
CA LYS A 507 -61.55 -35.70 8.52
C LYS A 507 -60.41 -35.85 9.52
N GLN A 508 -59.18 -36.08 9.06
CA GLN A 508 -58.03 -36.13 9.95
C GLN A 508 -57.83 -34.80 10.68
N ARG A 509 -57.50 -34.88 11.96
CA ARG A 509 -57.29 -33.70 12.82
C ARG A 509 -55.84 -33.23 12.82
N GLU A 510 -54.91 -34.17 12.72
CA GLU A 510 -53.47 -33.93 12.83
C GLU A 510 -52.77 -34.15 11.49
N TYR A 511 -51.59 -33.54 11.33
CA TYR A 511 -50.73 -33.74 10.17
C TYR A 511 -49.96 -35.05 10.30
N ASP A 512 -50.04 -35.88 9.26
CA ASP A 512 -49.27 -37.12 9.14
C ASP A 512 -48.35 -37.04 7.89
N PRO A 513 -47.02 -37.16 8.05
CA PRO A 513 -46.07 -37.10 6.93
C PRO A 513 -46.26 -38.21 5.89
N LEU A 514 -46.69 -39.41 6.31
CA LEU A 514 -46.93 -40.55 5.42
C LEU A 514 -48.22 -40.33 4.62
N LEU A 515 -49.27 -39.79 5.25
CA LEU A 515 -50.49 -39.37 4.57
C LEU A 515 -50.23 -38.25 3.56
N TYR A 516 -49.42 -37.25 3.92
CA TYR A 516 -49.02 -36.20 2.97
C TYR A 516 -48.29 -36.78 1.75
N LYS A 517 -47.31 -37.68 1.96
CA LYS A 517 -46.62 -38.38 0.86
C LYS A 517 -47.57 -39.22 0.01
N LEU A 518 -48.56 -39.87 0.65
CA LEU A 518 -49.57 -40.66 -0.04
C LEU A 518 -50.41 -39.75 -0.95
N LEU A 519 -50.94 -38.64 -0.42
CA LEU A 519 -51.75 -37.69 -1.18
C LEU A 519 -50.97 -37.05 -2.34
N CYS A 520 -49.68 -36.73 -2.15
CA CYS A 520 -48.82 -36.28 -3.25
C CYS A 520 -48.71 -37.35 -4.34
N LYS A 521 -48.52 -38.63 -3.97
CA LYS A 521 -48.48 -39.73 -4.94
C LYS A 521 -49.84 -39.97 -5.61
N CYS A 522 -50.95 -39.81 -4.89
CA CYS A 522 -52.28 -39.88 -5.47
C CYS A 522 -52.53 -38.75 -6.47
N TYR A 523 -52.01 -37.55 -6.20
CA TYR A 523 -52.08 -36.43 -7.14
C TYR A 523 -51.32 -36.72 -8.44
N ASP A 524 -50.16 -37.38 -8.37
CA ASP A 524 -49.42 -37.84 -9.57
C ASP A 524 -50.27 -38.81 -10.43
N ILE A 525 -51.23 -39.53 -9.83
CA ILE A 525 -52.08 -40.53 -10.51
C ILE A 525 -53.32 -39.89 -11.16
N SER A 526 -54.10 -39.07 -10.44
CA SER A 526 -55.40 -38.56 -10.93
C SER A 526 -55.50 -37.03 -11.08
N SER A 527 -54.52 -36.26 -10.61
CA SER A 527 -54.43 -34.79 -10.74
C SER A 527 -55.71 -33.99 -10.37
N ASP A 528 -56.56 -34.55 -9.50
CA ASP A 528 -57.87 -34.00 -9.15
C ASP A 528 -57.80 -32.76 -8.24
N ASP A 529 -58.81 -31.89 -8.33
CA ASP A 529 -58.98 -30.67 -7.54
C ASP A 529 -59.24 -31.00 -6.06
N GLU A 530 -60.01 -32.06 -5.80
CA GLU A 530 -60.32 -32.52 -4.44
C GLU A 530 -59.06 -32.94 -3.67
N ILE A 531 -58.06 -33.48 -4.36
CA ILE A 531 -56.75 -33.83 -3.75
C ILE A 531 -56.01 -32.56 -3.32
N VAL A 532 -56.03 -31.51 -4.16
CA VAL A 532 -55.41 -30.23 -3.81
C VAL A 532 -56.09 -29.63 -2.59
N GLU A 533 -57.42 -29.70 -2.50
CA GLU A 533 -58.18 -29.22 -1.35
C GLU A 533 -57.76 -29.93 -0.05
N VAL A 534 -57.72 -31.26 -0.08
CA VAL A 534 -57.36 -32.07 1.09
C VAL A 534 -55.90 -31.86 1.49
N VAL A 535 -54.98 -31.77 0.52
CA VAL A 535 -53.55 -31.51 0.79
C VAL A 535 -53.35 -30.14 1.43
N ALA A 536 -53.94 -29.08 0.87
CA ALA A 536 -53.83 -27.73 1.42
C ALA A 536 -54.45 -27.66 2.82
N THR A 537 -55.62 -28.27 3.02
CA THR A 537 -56.28 -28.36 4.34
C THR A 537 -55.41 -29.09 5.36
N LEU A 538 -54.77 -30.20 4.97
CA LEU A 538 -53.89 -30.97 5.84
C LEU A 538 -52.64 -30.17 6.24
N LEU A 539 -52.03 -29.44 5.30
CA LEU A 539 -50.87 -28.57 5.58
C LEU A 539 -51.25 -27.42 6.53
N ILE A 540 -52.41 -26.80 6.33
CA ILE A 540 -52.93 -25.73 7.21
C ILE A 540 -53.20 -26.26 8.62
N LYS A 541 -53.84 -27.43 8.76
CA LYS A 541 -54.07 -28.07 10.06
C LYS A 541 -52.75 -28.39 10.78
N GLY A 542 -51.72 -28.76 10.03
CA GLY A 542 -50.38 -29.03 10.55
C GLY A 542 -49.52 -27.81 10.85
N ASN A 543 -50.02 -26.60 10.60
CA ASN A 543 -49.22 -25.37 10.65
C ASN A 543 -47.94 -25.44 9.78
N ILE A 544 -48.03 -26.12 8.63
CA ILE A 544 -46.93 -26.31 7.70
C ILE A 544 -46.95 -25.20 6.65
N SER A 545 -45.95 -24.33 6.70
CA SER A 545 -45.71 -23.26 5.73
C SER A 545 -44.28 -23.34 5.17
N GLY A 546 -44.02 -22.66 4.05
CA GLY A 546 -42.69 -22.53 3.45
C GLY A 546 -42.67 -22.78 1.95
N THR A 547 -41.61 -22.30 1.30
CA THR A 547 -41.49 -22.22 -0.16
C THR A 547 -41.71 -23.56 -0.87
N ARG A 548 -41.29 -24.67 -0.27
CA ARG A 548 -41.52 -26.03 -0.81
C ARG A 548 -43.00 -26.38 -0.96
N TYR A 549 -43.86 -25.83 -0.10
CA TYR A 549 -45.30 -26.12 -0.07
C TYR A 549 -46.13 -25.09 -0.85
N PHE A 550 -45.54 -23.96 -1.22
CA PHE A 550 -46.17 -22.91 -2.02
C PHE A 550 -46.94 -23.43 -3.26
N PRO A 551 -46.42 -24.40 -4.04
CA PRO A 551 -47.16 -24.90 -5.21
C PRO A 551 -48.55 -25.47 -4.88
N TRP A 552 -48.78 -25.98 -3.67
CA TRP A 552 -50.10 -26.48 -3.26
C TRP A 552 -51.07 -25.35 -2.95
N PHE A 553 -50.61 -24.33 -2.22
CA PHE A 553 -51.42 -23.16 -1.90
C PHE A 553 -51.72 -22.33 -3.15
N ASP A 554 -50.74 -22.14 -4.04
CA ASP A 554 -50.93 -21.44 -5.32
C ASP A 554 -51.98 -22.14 -6.20
N LYS A 555 -51.91 -23.47 -6.33
CA LYS A 555 -52.94 -24.24 -7.03
C LYS A 555 -54.32 -24.09 -6.39
N ALA A 556 -54.43 -24.17 -5.06
CA ALA A 556 -55.70 -24.05 -4.36
C ALA A 556 -56.33 -22.65 -4.55
N VAL A 557 -55.52 -21.58 -4.54
CA VAL A 557 -55.97 -20.21 -4.80
C VAL A 557 -56.40 -20.04 -6.25
N LYS A 558 -55.62 -20.52 -7.22
CA LYS A 558 -55.94 -20.44 -8.66
C LYS A 558 -57.24 -21.17 -9.01
N LYS A 559 -57.52 -22.30 -8.33
CA LYS A 559 -58.77 -23.07 -8.46
C LYS A 559 -59.94 -22.50 -7.64
N GLN A 560 -59.74 -21.41 -6.89
CA GLN A 560 -60.75 -20.76 -6.05
C GLN A 560 -61.39 -21.69 -5.01
N LEU A 561 -60.59 -22.59 -4.43
CA LEU A 561 -61.05 -23.53 -3.40
C LEU A 561 -61.39 -22.80 -2.09
N ARG A 562 -62.48 -23.20 -1.42
CA ARG A 562 -62.98 -22.53 -0.20
C ARG A 562 -62.40 -23.13 1.07
N ILE A 563 -61.11 -22.94 1.29
CA ILE A 563 -60.38 -23.48 2.44
C ILE A 563 -60.13 -22.37 3.48
N THR A 564 -60.40 -22.65 4.76
CA THR A 564 -60.14 -21.71 5.85
C THR A 564 -58.64 -21.45 6.01
N LYS A 565 -58.24 -20.18 6.17
CA LYS A 565 -56.84 -19.72 6.25
C LYS A 565 -55.98 -19.90 4.98
N LEU A 566 -56.60 -20.17 3.83
CA LEU A 566 -55.87 -20.44 2.61
C LEU A 566 -54.95 -19.29 2.18
N TYR A 567 -55.46 -18.06 2.25
CA TYR A 567 -54.74 -16.89 1.77
C TYR A 567 -53.58 -16.50 2.69
N GLU A 568 -53.69 -16.75 3.99
CA GLU A 568 -52.62 -16.60 4.97
C GLU A 568 -51.48 -17.58 4.71
N TYR A 569 -51.78 -18.87 4.51
CA TYR A 569 -50.74 -19.87 4.24
C TYR A 569 -50.15 -19.76 2.83
N PHE A 570 -50.92 -19.25 1.88
CA PHE A 570 -50.39 -18.78 0.61
C PHE A 570 -49.29 -17.75 0.89
N MET A 571 -49.61 -16.62 1.53
CA MET A 571 -48.64 -15.55 1.82
C MET A 571 -47.45 -16.00 2.67
N TYR A 572 -47.65 -16.86 3.67
CA TYR A 572 -46.58 -17.41 4.50
C TYR A 572 -45.61 -18.31 3.72
N SER A 573 -46.05 -18.86 2.60
CA SER A 573 -45.25 -19.76 1.77
C SER A 573 -44.72 -19.10 0.49
N VAL A 574 -45.15 -17.87 0.16
CA VAL A 574 -44.67 -17.15 -1.03
C VAL A 574 -43.12 -16.99 -0.94
N PRO A 575 -42.38 -17.34 -2.01
CA PRO A 575 -40.95 -17.06 -2.13
C PRO A 575 -40.63 -15.57 -1.96
N ALA A 576 -39.46 -15.21 -1.45
CA ALA A 576 -39.09 -13.80 -1.28
C ALA A 576 -38.94 -13.06 -2.63
N ASP A 577 -38.55 -13.79 -3.68
CA ASP A 577 -38.34 -13.38 -5.07
C ASP A 577 -39.58 -13.57 -5.95
N TYR A 578 -40.78 -13.56 -5.36
CA TYR A 578 -42.01 -13.82 -6.11
C TYR A 578 -42.45 -12.62 -6.96
N ASP A 579 -42.13 -12.68 -8.25
CA ASP A 579 -42.43 -11.60 -9.21
C ASP A 579 -43.83 -11.66 -9.83
N ALA A 580 -44.48 -12.81 -9.81
CA ALA A 580 -45.80 -12.97 -10.45
C ALA A 580 -46.89 -12.19 -9.71
N LEU A 581 -47.91 -11.71 -10.44
CA LEU A 581 -49.03 -10.99 -9.84
C LEU A 581 -49.77 -11.87 -8.82
N ILE A 582 -49.90 -11.36 -7.60
CA ILE A 582 -50.69 -12.02 -6.55
C ILE A 582 -52.19 -12.00 -6.96
N PRO A 583 -52.90 -13.14 -6.89
CA PRO A 583 -54.30 -13.22 -7.33
C PRO A 583 -55.21 -12.20 -6.61
N LYS A 584 -56.13 -11.57 -7.36
CA LYS A 584 -57.07 -10.56 -6.81
C LYS A 584 -57.83 -11.03 -5.57
N ALA A 585 -58.16 -12.31 -5.46
CA ALA A 585 -58.86 -12.86 -4.30
C ALA A 585 -58.03 -12.76 -3.00
N VAL A 586 -56.71 -12.97 -3.09
CA VAL A 586 -55.77 -12.81 -1.97
C VAL A 586 -55.63 -11.33 -1.61
N LEU A 587 -55.48 -10.46 -2.62
CA LEU A 587 -55.42 -9.01 -2.43
C LEU A 587 -56.70 -8.47 -1.79
N MET A 588 -57.88 -8.91 -2.20
CA MET A 588 -59.13 -8.46 -1.57
C MET A 588 -59.26 -8.93 -0.11
N TYR A 589 -58.78 -10.13 0.21
CA TYR A 589 -58.83 -10.69 1.56
C TYR A 589 -58.04 -9.84 2.56
N PHE A 590 -56.79 -9.50 2.25
CA PHE A 590 -55.95 -8.68 3.13
C PHE A 590 -56.29 -7.19 3.14
N GLY A 591 -57.22 -6.75 2.28
CA GLY A 591 -57.63 -5.35 2.20
C GLY A 591 -58.58 -4.94 3.33
N PHE A 592 -59.24 -5.92 3.96
CA PHE A 592 -60.15 -5.67 5.09
C PHE A 592 -59.43 -5.72 6.45
N ARG A 593 -58.54 -6.69 6.63
CA ARG A 593 -57.76 -6.87 7.86
C ARG A 593 -56.47 -7.61 7.54
N ASN A 594 -55.34 -7.08 8.00
CA ASN A 594 -54.04 -7.66 7.77
C ASN A 594 -53.27 -7.75 9.09
N ASP A 595 -53.22 -8.96 9.66
CA ASP A 595 -52.49 -9.26 10.90
C ASP A 595 -51.15 -9.97 10.61
N MET A 596 -50.64 -9.91 9.37
CA MET A 596 -49.36 -10.53 9.00
C MET A 596 -48.16 -9.72 9.51
N ASN A 597 -46.98 -10.34 9.58
CA ASN A 597 -45.75 -9.60 9.88
C ASN A 597 -45.40 -8.59 8.78
N TYR A 598 -44.62 -7.56 9.12
CA TYR A 598 -44.36 -6.45 8.19
C TYR A 598 -43.69 -6.91 6.88
N HIS A 599 -42.79 -7.91 6.90
CA HIS A 599 -42.17 -8.44 5.67
C HIS A 599 -43.20 -9.00 4.67
N ARG A 600 -44.24 -9.70 5.16
CA ARG A 600 -45.29 -10.23 4.28
C ARG A 600 -46.25 -9.14 3.80
N ILE A 601 -46.50 -8.11 4.62
CA ILE A 601 -47.25 -6.92 4.21
C ILE A 601 -46.46 -6.16 3.12
N ALA A 602 -45.17 -5.95 3.32
CA ALA A 602 -44.29 -5.27 2.37
C ALA A 602 -44.25 -6.02 1.03
N LEU A 603 -44.11 -7.35 1.04
CA LEU A 603 -44.16 -8.16 -0.17
C LEU A 603 -45.51 -8.02 -0.91
N LEU A 604 -46.63 -8.04 -0.20
CA LEU A 604 -47.97 -7.86 -0.77
C LEU A 604 -48.10 -6.49 -1.46
N TYR A 605 -47.69 -5.42 -0.79
CA TYR A 605 -47.78 -4.05 -1.30
C TYR A 605 -46.81 -3.80 -2.45
N ALA A 606 -45.55 -4.24 -2.33
CA ALA A 606 -44.56 -4.14 -3.40
C ALA A 606 -45.01 -4.88 -4.67
N ASN A 607 -45.64 -6.05 -4.54
CA ASN A 607 -46.23 -6.77 -5.68
C ASN A 607 -47.37 -5.97 -6.32
N LEU A 608 -48.28 -5.40 -5.52
CA LEU A 608 -49.39 -4.57 -6.02
C LEU A 608 -48.91 -3.28 -6.72
N ILE A 609 -47.86 -2.64 -6.21
CA ILE A 609 -47.21 -1.47 -6.83
C ILE A 609 -46.58 -1.86 -8.17
N THR A 610 -45.85 -2.98 -8.21
CA THR A 610 -45.18 -3.49 -9.42
C THR A 610 -46.20 -3.73 -10.54
N HIS A 611 -47.38 -4.24 -10.19
CA HIS A 611 -48.45 -4.59 -11.12
C HIS A 611 -49.62 -3.60 -11.11
N LYS A 612 -49.41 -2.35 -10.69
CA LYS A 612 -50.48 -1.35 -10.46
C LYS A 612 -51.42 -1.11 -11.64
N ARG A 613 -50.95 -1.33 -12.87
CA ARG A 613 -51.78 -1.18 -14.08
C ARG A 613 -52.83 -2.27 -14.22
N GLU A 614 -52.61 -3.46 -13.67
CA GLU A 614 -53.51 -4.61 -13.81
C GLU A 614 -54.70 -4.52 -12.84
N TYR A 615 -54.48 -3.95 -11.64
CA TYR A 615 -55.52 -3.76 -10.60
C TYR A 615 -55.55 -2.33 -10.04
N ALA A 616 -55.79 -1.33 -10.89
CA ALA A 616 -55.82 0.08 -10.49
C ALA A 616 -56.81 0.37 -9.33
N ASP A 617 -58.06 -0.08 -9.43
CA ASP A 617 -59.06 0.14 -8.37
C ASP A 617 -58.65 -0.49 -7.03
N THR A 618 -58.01 -1.67 -7.08
CA THR A 618 -57.52 -2.35 -5.87
C THR A 618 -56.34 -1.58 -5.30
N TYR A 619 -55.39 -1.14 -6.12
CA TYR A 619 -54.28 -0.28 -5.68
C TYR A 619 -54.80 0.99 -5.00
N ASP A 620 -55.76 1.70 -5.60
CA ASP A 620 -56.32 2.92 -5.02
C ASP A 620 -56.95 2.68 -3.64
N SER A 621 -57.63 1.55 -3.44
CA SER A 621 -58.19 1.19 -2.13
C SER A 621 -57.13 0.91 -1.05
N TYR A 622 -55.93 0.50 -1.46
CA TYR A 622 -54.82 0.23 -0.55
C TYR A 622 -53.95 1.45 -0.26
N ARG A 623 -54.07 2.51 -1.06
CA ARG A 623 -53.13 3.65 -1.05
C ARG A 623 -52.95 4.28 0.33
N GLU A 624 -54.03 4.60 1.03
CA GLU A 624 -53.97 5.18 2.37
C GLU A 624 -53.35 4.21 3.38
N HIS A 625 -53.68 2.92 3.30
CA HIS A 625 -53.09 1.88 4.16
C HIS A 625 -51.58 1.73 3.91
N MET A 626 -51.15 1.78 2.65
CA MET A 626 -49.72 1.74 2.29
C MET A 626 -48.99 2.97 2.83
N GLN A 627 -49.60 4.15 2.81
CA GLN A 627 -49.01 5.38 3.36
C GLN A 627 -48.81 5.30 4.87
N VAL A 628 -49.83 4.87 5.61
CA VAL A 628 -49.72 4.69 7.08
C VAL A 628 -48.64 3.64 7.39
N PHE A 629 -48.67 2.51 6.69
CA PHE A 629 -47.66 1.46 6.84
C PHE A 629 -46.24 1.99 6.54
N ALA A 630 -46.06 2.75 5.46
CA ALA A 630 -44.77 3.32 5.10
C ALA A 630 -44.22 4.23 6.21
N VAL A 631 -45.05 5.12 6.77
CA VAL A 631 -44.65 6.00 7.88
C VAL A 631 -44.25 5.18 9.11
N GLU A 632 -45.06 4.19 9.51
CA GLU A 632 -44.76 3.32 10.65
C GLU A 632 -43.44 2.54 10.49
N GLN A 633 -43.13 2.07 9.27
CA GLN A 633 -41.88 1.34 9.00
C GLN A 633 -40.66 2.28 8.93
N ILE A 634 -40.83 3.51 8.46
CA ILE A 634 -39.77 4.54 8.47
C ILE A 634 -39.43 4.94 9.91
N GLU A 635 -40.43 5.14 10.77
CA GLU A 635 -40.23 5.43 12.19
C GLU A 635 -39.51 4.28 12.94
N GLN A 636 -39.58 3.06 12.42
CA GLN A 636 -38.83 1.90 12.93
C GLN A 636 -37.47 1.70 12.24
N GLU A 637 -37.09 2.57 11.31
CA GLU A 637 -35.83 2.50 10.54
C GLU A 637 -35.70 1.18 9.75
N HIS A 638 -36.83 0.57 9.37
CA HIS A 638 -36.85 -0.64 8.56
C HIS A 638 -36.67 -0.31 7.08
N ILE A 639 -35.83 -1.11 6.42
CA ILE A 639 -35.59 -1.00 4.98
C ILE A 639 -35.22 -2.36 4.39
N ASP A 640 -35.86 -2.68 3.27
CA ASP A 640 -35.55 -3.82 2.41
C ASP A 640 -35.98 -3.51 0.96
N GLY A 641 -35.73 -4.42 0.01
CA GLY A 641 -36.09 -4.23 -1.39
C GLY A 641 -37.59 -4.00 -1.65
N ASN A 642 -38.48 -4.53 -0.80
CA ASN A 642 -39.93 -4.33 -0.92
C ASN A 642 -40.35 -3.00 -0.30
N LEU A 643 -39.84 -2.67 0.88
CA LEU A 643 -40.11 -1.41 1.57
C LEU A 643 -39.63 -0.21 0.75
N ALA A 644 -38.45 -0.29 0.14
CA ALA A 644 -37.93 0.77 -0.73
C ALA A 644 -38.91 1.11 -1.87
N ARG A 645 -39.48 0.08 -2.52
CA ARG A 645 -40.48 0.25 -3.58
C ARG A 645 -41.78 0.89 -3.08
N ILE A 646 -42.18 0.58 -1.84
CA ILE A 646 -43.34 1.22 -1.20
C ILE A 646 -43.05 2.69 -0.93
N TYR A 647 -41.91 2.98 -0.30
CA TYR A 647 -41.48 4.34 0.04
C TYR A 647 -41.43 5.23 -1.20
N GLU A 648 -40.85 4.76 -2.31
CA GLU A 648 -40.77 5.53 -3.56
C GLU A 648 -42.13 5.81 -4.22
N ASP A 649 -43.13 4.93 -4.05
CA ASP A 649 -44.43 5.07 -4.73
C ASP A 649 -45.46 5.86 -3.90
N VAL A 650 -45.39 5.81 -2.56
CA VAL A 650 -46.43 6.40 -1.68
C VAL A 650 -46.00 7.61 -0.86
N LEU A 651 -44.70 7.88 -0.70
CA LEU A 651 -44.21 9.05 0.03
C LEU A 651 -44.23 10.31 -0.84
N PHE A 652 -44.86 11.37 -0.33
CA PHE A 652 -44.85 12.71 -0.92
C PHE A 652 -44.11 13.69 -0.01
N MET A 653 -43.52 14.76 -0.57
CA MET A 653 -42.71 15.72 0.19
C MET A 653 -43.51 16.35 1.34
N GLU A 654 -44.81 16.59 1.15
CA GLU A 654 -45.72 17.19 2.13
C GLU A 654 -45.99 16.29 3.35
N MET A 655 -45.70 15.00 3.25
CA MET A 655 -45.88 14.04 4.34
C MET A 655 -44.68 14.03 5.31
N ILE A 656 -43.53 14.55 4.88
CA ILE A 656 -42.28 14.48 5.64
C ILE A 656 -42.31 15.52 6.75
N LYS A 657 -42.44 15.04 7.99
CA LYS A 657 -42.37 15.84 9.23
C LYS A 657 -40.96 15.81 9.83
N PRO A 658 -40.60 16.75 10.73
CA PRO A 658 -39.27 16.80 11.32
C PRO A 658 -38.81 15.48 11.97
N ASP A 659 -39.66 14.82 12.75
CA ASP A 659 -39.31 13.56 13.42
C ASP A 659 -39.08 12.42 12.41
N MET A 660 -39.97 12.32 11.42
CA MET A 660 -39.86 11.34 10.33
C MET A 660 -38.60 11.56 9.48
N ALA A 661 -38.23 12.82 9.21
CA ALA A 661 -37.06 13.17 8.41
C ALA A 661 -35.75 12.60 9.00
N ARG A 662 -35.61 12.59 10.33
CA ARG A 662 -34.45 12.01 11.01
C ARG A 662 -34.33 10.50 10.81
N HIS A 663 -35.45 9.78 10.87
CA HIS A 663 -35.48 8.33 10.68
C HIS A 663 -35.28 8.00 9.19
N LEU A 664 -35.93 8.74 8.30
CA LEU A 664 -35.76 8.61 6.85
C LEU A 664 -34.31 8.81 6.43
N ALA A 665 -33.60 9.81 6.98
CA ALA A 665 -32.19 10.06 6.65
C ALA A 665 -31.25 8.89 6.98
N LYS A 666 -31.61 8.03 7.94
CA LYS A 666 -30.82 6.83 8.25
C LYS A 666 -31.02 5.72 7.24
N ILE A 667 -32.20 5.57 6.65
CA ILE A 667 -32.51 4.48 5.71
C ILE A 667 -32.46 4.89 4.23
N LEU A 668 -32.50 6.19 3.94
CA LEU A 668 -32.55 6.73 2.58
C LEU A 668 -31.35 6.32 1.73
N PHE A 669 -30.19 6.18 2.37
CA PHE A 669 -28.91 5.81 1.75
C PHE A 669 -28.62 4.31 1.82
N ALA A 670 -29.61 3.49 2.19
CA ALA A 670 -29.43 2.05 2.27
C ALA A 670 -29.20 1.43 0.89
N HIS A 671 -28.27 0.49 0.85
CA HIS A 671 -27.98 -0.34 -0.31
C HIS A 671 -28.25 -1.80 0.06
N GLU A 672 -28.88 -2.55 -0.83
CA GLU A 672 -29.08 -3.99 -0.70
C GLU A 672 -27.79 -4.69 -1.15
N VAL A 673 -27.19 -5.45 -0.23
CA VAL A 673 -26.00 -6.26 -0.49
C VAL A 673 -26.40 -7.72 -0.43
N LYS A 674 -26.27 -8.42 -1.56
CA LYS A 674 -26.49 -9.86 -1.60
C LYS A 674 -25.24 -10.60 -1.14
N VAL A 675 -25.40 -11.51 -0.18
CA VAL A 675 -24.32 -12.32 0.38
C VAL A 675 -24.57 -13.79 0.06
N ASP A 676 -23.72 -14.36 -0.79
CA ASP A 676 -23.81 -15.78 -1.17
C ASP A 676 -23.09 -16.71 -0.17
N ASP A 677 -22.22 -16.16 0.68
CA ASP A 677 -21.48 -16.91 1.70
C ASP A 677 -22.38 -17.27 2.91
N PRO A 678 -22.64 -18.57 3.18
CA PRO A 678 -23.48 -19.00 4.29
C PRO A 678 -22.81 -18.87 5.68
N GLU A 679 -21.48 -18.74 5.75
CA GLU A 679 -20.75 -18.61 7.02
C GLU A 679 -20.72 -17.15 7.51
N ALA A 680 -20.83 -16.20 6.59
CA ALA A 680 -20.92 -14.78 6.88
C ALA A 680 -22.10 -14.45 7.81
N LYS A 681 -21.85 -13.59 8.81
CA LYS A 681 -22.86 -13.09 9.77
C LYS A 681 -23.14 -11.61 9.60
N ASN A 682 -22.12 -10.84 9.25
CA ASN A 682 -22.26 -9.40 9.05
C ASN A 682 -21.67 -8.95 7.71
N VAL A 683 -22.12 -7.79 7.27
CA VAL A 683 -21.45 -6.95 6.26
C VAL A 683 -20.83 -5.75 6.98
N VAL A 684 -19.56 -5.50 6.74
CA VAL A 684 -18.80 -4.38 7.30
C VAL A 684 -18.57 -3.35 6.19
N LEU A 685 -18.90 -2.09 6.48
CA LEU A 685 -18.71 -0.93 5.63
C LEU A 685 -17.54 -0.09 6.12
N ILE A 686 -16.62 0.23 5.22
CA ILE A 686 -15.58 1.23 5.41
C ILE A 686 -15.79 2.32 4.36
N GLN A 687 -15.88 3.56 4.80
CA GLN A 687 -15.98 4.73 3.94
C GLN A 687 -14.69 5.54 4.10
N SER A 688 -14.04 5.89 2.99
CA SER A 688 -12.69 6.48 2.98
C SER A 688 -12.60 7.79 3.78
N GLN A 689 -13.71 8.52 3.85
CA GLN A 689 -13.83 9.81 4.51
C GLN A 689 -13.94 9.68 6.04
N PHE A 690 -14.29 8.50 6.57
CA PHE A 690 -14.56 8.28 7.99
C PHE A 690 -13.51 7.40 8.67
N GLU A 691 -13.34 7.62 9.98
CA GLU A 691 -12.56 6.74 10.83
C GLU A 691 -13.39 5.53 11.29
N GLY A 692 -12.76 4.34 11.26
CA GLY A 692 -13.40 3.08 11.66
C GLY A 692 -14.25 2.43 10.58
N SER A 693 -15.11 1.50 11.02
CA SER A 693 -15.98 0.69 10.17
C SER A 693 -17.35 0.50 10.82
N THR A 694 -18.41 0.38 10.03
CA THR A 694 -19.78 0.13 10.49
C THR A 694 -20.23 -1.28 10.14
N THR A 695 -20.92 -1.98 11.04
CA THR A 695 -21.30 -3.39 10.85
C THR A 695 -22.81 -3.56 10.75
N PHE A 696 -23.26 -4.34 9.77
CA PHE A 696 -24.67 -4.60 9.45
C PHE A 696 -24.92 -6.10 9.45
N LYS A 697 -26.00 -6.55 10.10
CA LYS A 697 -26.33 -7.99 10.17
C LYS A 697 -26.86 -8.51 8.84
N ILE A 698 -26.52 -9.76 8.53
CA ILE A 698 -27.06 -10.47 7.37
C ILE A 698 -28.36 -11.17 7.79
N GLU A 699 -29.45 -10.86 7.09
CA GLU A 699 -30.76 -11.46 7.28
C GLU A 699 -31.24 -12.07 5.96
N ASN A 700 -31.53 -13.38 5.96
CA ASN A 700 -31.97 -14.13 4.78
C ASN A 700 -31.05 -13.99 3.54
N GLY A 701 -29.73 -13.83 3.75
CA GLY A 701 -28.74 -13.67 2.67
C GLY A 701 -28.57 -12.24 2.17
N TYR A 702 -29.16 -11.24 2.84
CA TYR A 702 -29.03 -9.82 2.48
C TYR A 702 -28.60 -8.98 3.68
N ALA A 703 -27.89 -7.89 3.42
CA ALA A 703 -27.61 -6.84 4.39
C ALA A 703 -27.91 -5.47 3.76
N TYR A 704 -28.18 -4.48 4.62
CA TYR A 704 -28.61 -3.15 4.19
C TYR A 704 -27.69 -2.02 4.71
N PRO A 705 -26.41 -1.96 4.32
CA PRO A 705 -25.52 -0.88 4.71
C PRO A 705 -25.97 0.49 4.19
N THR A 706 -25.75 1.53 4.99
CA THR A 706 -26.04 2.92 4.66
C THR A 706 -24.77 3.58 4.12
N ILE A 707 -24.77 3.87 2.82
CA ILE A 707 -23.58 4.33 2.10
C ILE A 707 -23.80 5.77 1.66
N TYR A 708 -23.02 6.68 2.23
CA TYR A 708 -23.17 8.13 2.03
C TYR A 708 -22.20 8.67 0.99
N SER A 709 -21.07 8.00 0.79
CA SER A 709 -20.03 8.43 -0.15
C SER A 709 -19.85 7.49 -1.33
N GLY A 710 -19.26 8.02 -2.42
CA GLY A 710 -18.87 7.23 -3.58
C GLY A 710 -17.68 6.30 -3.33
N ASP A 711 -16.80 6.66 -2.39
CA ASP A 711 -15.58 5.92 -2.07
C ASP A 711 -15.75 5.07 -0.81
N PHE A 712 -16.19 3.81 -1.01
CA PHE A 712 -16.41 2.84 0.06
C PHE A 712 -15.90 1.44 -0.29
N MET A 713 -15.71 0.63 0.75
CA MET A 713 -15.36 -0.78 0.67
C MET A 713 -16.29 -1.60 1.56
N LEU A 714 -16.74 -2.75 1.06
CA LEU A 714 -17.59 -3.69 1.78
C LEU A 714 -16.86 -5.00 2.03
N PHE A 715 -17.11 -5.60 3.19
CA PHE A 715 -16.55 -6.88 3.60
C PHE A 715 -17.64 -7.77 4.20
N THR A 716 -17.62 -9.07 3.95
CA THR A 716 -18.32 -10.03 4.82
C THR A 716 -17.50 -10.26 6.07
N GLU A 717 -18.15 -10.54 7.20
CA GLU A 717 -17.51 -10.89 8.47
C GLU A 717 -18.16 -12.16 9.04
N ASP A 718 -17.34 -13.17 9.32
CA ASP A 718 -17.78 -14.45 9.89
C ASP A 718 -17.85 -14.42 11.44
N SER A 719 -18.22 -15.55 12.06
CA SER A 719 -18.28 -15.64 13.53
C SER A 719 -16.94 -15.54 14.26
N SER A 720 -15.82 -15.69 13.55
CA SER A 720 -14.47 -15.52 14.07
C SER A 720 -13.93 -14.09 13.89
N GLY A 721 -14.72 -13.22 13.26
CA GLY A 721 -14.33 -11.84 12.94
C GLY A 721 -13.48 -11.73 11.67
N ARG A 722 -13.31 -12.81 10.90
CA ARG A 722 -12.53 -12.80 9.65
C ARG A 722 -13.31 -12.06 8.58
N ARG A 723 -12.61 -11.20 7.83
CA ARG A 723 -13.22 -10.33 6.82
C ARG A 723 -12.82 -10.73 5.41
N THR A 724 -13.77 -10.76 4.48
CA THR A 724 -13.53 -11.00 3.05
C THR A 724 -14.15 -9.88 2.21
N VAL A 725 -13.44 -9.38 1.19
CA VAL A 725 -13.93 -8.29 0.34
C VAL A 725 -15.16 -8.71 -0.46
N ILE A 726 -16.19 -7.85 -0.49
CA ILE A 726 -17.40 -8.02 -1.32
C ILE A 726 -17.18 -7.32 -2.66
N ASP A 727 -17.58 -7.97 -3.75
CA ASP A 727 -17.63 -7.33 -5.07
C ASP A 727 -18.81 -6.35 -5.15
N ASN A 728 -18.54 -5.12 -5.60
CA ASN A 728 -19.55 -4.08 -5.77
C ASN A 728 -20.66 -4.47 -6.77
N SER A 729 -20.45 -5.49 -7.61
CA SER A 729 -21.50 -6.05 -8.47
C SER A 729 -22.70 -6.63 -7.69
N ASN A 730 -22.52 -6.98 -6.41
CA ASN A 730 -23.56 -7.51 -5.52
C ASN A 730 -24.32 -6.42 -4.75
N VAL A 731 -24.06 -5.14 -5.05
CA VAL A 731 -24.62 -3.99 -4.32
C VAL A 731 -25.65 -3.29 -5.21
N ARG A 732 -26.88 -3.15 -4.70
CA ARG A 732 -27.96 -2.43 -5.37
C ARG A 732 -28.47 -1.29 -4.51
N LYS A 733 -28.48 -0.08 -5.05
CA LYS A 733 -29.11 1.06 -4.40
C LYS A 733 -30.63 0.88 -4.30
N LEU A 734 -31.20 1.15 -3.12
CA LEU A 734 -32.62 0.89 -2.86
C LEU A 734 -33.55 2.05 -3.20
N MET A 735 -33.16 3.28 -2.91
CA MET A 735 -34.00 4.46 -3.10
C MET A 735 -33.30 5.54 -3.93
N ASN A 736 -34.08 6.35 -4.64
CA ASN A 736 -33.63 7.58 -5.27
C ASN A 736 -33.69 8.75 -4.28
N GLU A 737 -32.59 8.98 -3.57
CA GLU A 737 -32.46 10.01 -2.53
C GLU A 737 -32.64 11.44 -3.05
N ALA A 738 -32.34 11.70 -4.33
CA ALA A 738 -32.44 13.03 -4.94
C ALA A 738 -33.86 13.63 -4.82
N VAL A 739 -34.88 12.78 -4.79
CA VAL A 739 -36.28 13.18 -4.63
C VAL A 739 -36.57 13.64 -3.20
N PHE A 740 -35.93 13.04 -2.20
CA PHE A 740 -36.26 13.24 -0.78
C PHE A 740 -35.35 14.25 -0.08
N ILE A 741 -34.13 14.47 -0.58
CA ILE A 741 -33.14 15.38 0.03
C ILE A 741 -33.70 16.79 0.24
N GLN A 742 -34.44 17.34 -0.74
CA GLN A 742 -35.01 18.69 -0.63
C GLN A 742 -35.98 18.82 0.55
N ALA A 743 -36.68 17.74 0.90
CA ALA A 743 -37.62 17.71 2.00
C ALA A 743 -36.94 17.50 3.36
N ILE A 744 -35.87 16.69 3.42
CA ILE A 744 -35.21 16.37 4.69
C ILE A 744 -34.09 17.35 5.09
N ARG A 745 -33.46 18.05 4.13
CA ARG A 745 -32.28 18.91 4.38
C ARG A 745 -32.49 20.01 5.43
N TYR A 746 -33.73 20.45 5.64
CA TYR A 746 -34.06 21.52 6.60
C TYR A 746 -34.38 20.98 8.01
N TYR A 747 -34.56 19.66 8.15
CA TYR A 747 -34.97 19.02 9.41
C TYR A 747 -33.87 18.16 10.03
N VAL A 748 -32.95 17.64 9.22
CA VAL A 748 -31.79 16.87 9.67
C VAL A 748 -30.66 17.85 9.94
N ILE A 749 -30.30 17.97 11.21
CA ILE A 749 -29.24 18.85 11.73
C ILE A 749 -28.30 17.95 12.54
N ASP A 750 -27.01 18.27 12.59
CA ASP A 750 -25.96 17.55 13.34
C ASP A 750 -25.81 16.07 12.95
N ASN A 751 -25.80 15.77 11.65
CA ASN A 751 -25.58 14.40 11.17
C ASN A 751 -24.42 14.34 10.19
N VAL A 752 -23.23 14.09 10.73
CA VAL A 752 -21.95 14.02 10.00
C VAL A 752 -22.03 13.15 8.74
N TYR A 753 -22.79 12.05 8.75
CA TYR A 753 -22.95 11.19 7.58
C TYR A 753 -23.80 11.84 6.48
N PHE A 754 -24.86 12.54 6.87
CA PHE A 754 -25.70 13.30 5.95
C PHE A 754 -24.96 14.55 5.43
N ASP A 755 -24.23 15.24 6.30
CA ASP A 755 -23.41 16.41 5.94
C ASP A 755 -22.36 16.03 4.91
N MET A 756 -21.72 14.85 5.07
CA MET A 756 -20.79 14.28 4.09
C MET A 756 -21.41 14.17 2.70
N TYR A 757 -22.62 13.62 2.61
CA TYR A 757 -23.34 13.49 1.34
C TYR A 757 -23.63 14.85 0.69
N LEU A 758 -23.98 15.86 1.49
CA LEU A 758 -24.22 17.22 1.00
C LEU A 758 -22.94 17.91 0.50
N CYS A 759 -21.78 17.55 1.05
CA CYS A 759 -20.48 18.11 0.69
C CYS A 759 -19.82 17.46 -0.54
N GLU A 760 -19.91 16.13 -0.70
CA GLU A 760 -19.10 15.38 -1.67
C GLU A 760 -19.48 15.68 -3.14
N GLY A 761 -20.73 16.04 -3.42
CA GLY A 761 -21.19 16.31 -4.78
C GLY A 761 -20.89 15.14 -5.74
N LYS A 762 -20.66 15.42 -7.04
CA LYS A 762 -20.33 14.41 -8.09
C LYS A 762 -18.83 14.36 -8.45
N LYS A 763 -17.93 14.88 -7.62
CA LYS A 763 -16.52 15.13 -8.01
C LYS A 763 -15.55 14.47 -7.05
N HIS A 764 -14.41 14.01 -7.57
CA HIS A 764 -13.31 13.40 -6.79
C HIS A 764 -12.47 14.42 -5.99
N TYR A 765 -12.97 15.65 -5.79
CA TYR A 765 -12.28 16.70 -5.03
C TYR A 765 -13.32 17.56 -4.31
N VAL A 766 -13.00 18.00 -3.09
CA VAL A 766 -13.92 18.78 -2.26
C VAL A 766 -14.17 20.15 -2.91
N THR A 767 -15.44 20.50 -3.11
CA THR A 767 -15.86 21.83 -3.57
C THR A 767 -16.78 22.46 -2.55
N VAL A 768 -16.44 23.69 -2.13
CA VAL A 768 -17.22 24.47 -1.17
C VAL A 768 -17.96 25.59 -1.89
N ASP A 769 -19.25 25.74 -1.60
CA ASP A 769 -20.12 26.83 -2.05
C ASP A 769 -21.10 27.27 -0.95
N ASP A 770 -21.91 28.31 -1.23
CA ASP A 770 -22.87 28.87 -0.27
C ASP A 770 -23.88 27.85 0.26
N SER A 771 -24.12 26.75 -0.46
CA SER A 771 -25.08 25.73 -0.08
C SER A 771 -24.50 24.68 0.85
N ASN A 772 -23.16 24.54 0.94
CA ASN A 772 -22.50 23.49 1.72
C ASN A 772 -21.37 23.94 2.66
N VAL A 773 -21.05 25.24 2.72
CA VAL A 773 -19.94 25.75 3.55
C VAL A 773 -20.07 25.41 5.04
N GLU A 774 -21.26 25.51 5.61
CA GLU A 774 -21.50 25.19 7.02
C GLU A 774 -21.28 23.70 7.29
N TYR A 775 -21.80 22.81 6.44
CA TYR A 775 -21.56 21.37 6.53
C TYR A 775 -20.07 21.03 6.40
N CYS A 776 -19.36 21.67 5.47
CA CYS A 776 -17.91 21.50 5.33
C CYS A 776 -17.17 21.92 6.60
N ARG A 777 -17.58 23.02 7.25
CA ARG A 777 -16.98 23.47 8.52
C ARG A 777 -17.17 22.43 9.62
N GLU A 778 -18.38 21.91 9.78
CA GLU A 778 -18.70 20.88 10.77
C GLU A 778 -17.91 19.58 10.51
N LEU A 779 -17.77 19.15 9.26
CA LEU A 779 -16.96 17.98 8.89
C LEU A 779 -15.47 18.18 9.19
N ALA A 780 -14.93 19.38 9.02
CA ALA A 780 -13.53 19.69 9.30
C ALA A 780 -13.18 19.62 10.80
N GLU A 781 -14.18 19.81 11.66
CA GLU A 781 -14.06 19.78 13.13
C GLU A 781 -14.43 18.41 13.73
N SER A 782 -15.19 17.58 13.01
CA SER A 782 -15.70 16.28 13.50
C SER A 782 -14.61 15.23 13.73
N GLU A 783 -14.58 14.59 14.90
CA GLU A 783 -13.66 13.49 15.20
C GLU A 783 -13.91 12.22 14.38
N LEU A 784 -15.11 12.05 13.80
CA LEU A 784 -15.48 10.89 12.98
C LEU A 784 -14.86 10.92 11.57
N VAL A 785 -14.48 12.11 11.10
CA VAL A 785 -13.94 12.32 9.76
C VAL A 785 -12.42 12.10 9.78
N SER A 786 -11.91 11.37 8.79
CA SER A 786 -10.47 11.09 8.66
C SER A 786 -9.66 12.38 8.51
N GLU A 787 -8.48 12.44 9.13
CA GLU A 787 -7.60 13.61 9.01
C GLU A 787 -7.13 13.84 7.57
N TYR A 788 -7.07 12.78 6.75
CA TYR A 788 -6.80 12.91 5.32
C TYR A 788 -7.86 13.78 4.64
N TYR A 789 -9.15 13.46 4.83
CA TYR A 789 -10.24 14.18 4.18
C TYR A 789 -10.45 15.58 4.78
N LYS A 790 -10.23 15.76 6.09
CA LYS A 790 -10.27 17.08 6.73
C LYS A 790 -9.29 18.07 6.12
N ARG A 791 -8.11 17.62 5.68
CA ARG A 791 -7.12 18.50 5.02
C ARG A 791 -7.70 19.08 3.73
N ASP A 792 -8.29 18.22 2.89
CA ASP A 792 -8.91 18.64 1.63
C ASP A 792 -10.06 19.63 1.88
N ILE A 793 -10.90 19.37 2.89
CA ILE A 793 -11.95 20.30 3.30
C ILE A 793 -11.38 21.63 3.80
N ARG A 794 -10.37 21.61 4.69
CA ARG A 794 -9.74 22.82 5.25
C ARG A 794 -9.18 23.71 4.13
N MET A 795 -8.51 23.09 3.15
CA MET A 795 -7.99 23.83 1.99
C MET A 795 -9.12 24.41 1.14
N ALA A 796 -10.17 23.65 0.86
CA ALA A 796 -11.32 24.14 0.10
C ALA A 796 -12.07 25.27 0.83
N LEU A 797 -12.19 25.21 2.16
CA LEU A 797 -12.76 26.27 3.00
C LEU A 797 -11.93 27.56 2.96
N ILE A 798 -10.59 27.47 3.06
CA ILE A 798 -9.70 28.64 2.95
C ILE A 798 -9.93 29.35 1.61
N HIS A 799 -9.96 28.59 0.52
CA HIS A 799 -10.21 29.12 -0.81
C HIS A 799 -11.59 29.78 -0.93
N TYR A 800 -12.63 29.11 -0.45
CA TYR A 800 -13.99 29.64 -0.47
C TYR A 800 -14.13 30.95 0.33
N TYR A 801 -13.60 31.01 1.56
CA TYR A 801 -13.70 32.23 2.36
C TYR A 801 -12.93 33.40 1.73
N TYR A 802 -11.78 33.11 1.10
CA TYR A 802 -11.01 34.12 0.39
C TYR A 802 -11.71 34.62 -0.88
N ASP A 803 -12.22 33.71 -1.72
CA ASP A 803 -12.83 34.05 -3.01
C ASP A 803 -14.20 34.74 -2.86
N ASN A 804 -14.88 34.58 -1.73
CA ASN A 804 -16.17 35.23 -1.41
C ASN A 804 -16.04 36.41 -0.43
N ASP A 805 -14.84 36.95 -0.22
CA ASP A 805 -14.60 38.11 0.67
C ASP A 805 -15.06 37.92 2.13
N GLN A 806 -15.17 36.68 2.63
CA GLN A 806 -15.50 36.34 4.02
C GLN A 806 -14.27 36.41 4.93
N ILE A 807 -13.71 37.61 4.97
CA ILE A 807 -12.40 37.91 5.52
C ILE A 807 -12.28 37.59 7.03
N THR A 808 -13.25 38.00 7.86
CA THR A 808 -13.18 37.78 9.31
C THR A 808 -13.20 36.30 9.65
N THR A 809 -14.05 35.53 8.95
CA THR A 809 -14.17 34.08 9.11
C THR A 809 -12.89 33.37 8.64
N LEU A 810 -12.31 33.80 7.53
CA LEU A 810 -11.01 33.30 7.07
C LEU A 810 -9.92 33.54 8.14
N ASP A 811 -9.89 34.73 8.73
CA ASP A 811 -8.89 35.10 9.73
C ASP A 811 -8.99 34.21 10.98
N GLU A 812 -10.20 34.01 11.51
CA GLU A 812 -10.45 33.09 12.63
C GLU A 812 -10.09 31.64 12.28
N PHE A 813 -10.42 31.21 11.06
CA PHE A 813 -10.13 29.84 10.60
C PHE A 813 -8.63 29.57 10.48
N LEU A 814 -7.86 30.52 9.91
CA LEU A 814 -6.40 30.41 9.79
C LEU A 814 -5.70 30.39 11.16
N LEU A 815 -6.22 31.13 12.15
CA LEU A 815 -5.63 31.22 13.49
C LEU A 815 -5.86 29.95 14.33
N ASN A 816 -7.00 29.27 14.16
CA ASN A 816 -7.37 28.08 14.94
C ASN A 816 -6.96 26.76 14.30
N MET A 817 -6.42 26.79 13.07
CA MET A 817 -6.03 25.59 12.34
C MET A 817 -4.79 24.91 12.95
N ASP A 818 -4.84 23.60 13.12
CA ASP A 818 -3.65 22.84 13.47
C ASP A 818 -2.73 22.67 12.25
N ILE A 819 -1.65 23.44 12.22
CA ILE A 819 -0.66 23.45 11.14
C ILE A 819 0.18 22.16 11.13
N LYS A 820 0.28 21.45 12.26
CA LYS A 820 1.11 20.23 12.38
C LYS A 820 0.61 19.09 11.51
N VAL A 821 -0.70 19.01 11.31
CA VAL A 821 -1.32 17.93 10.53
C VAL A 821 -1.30 18.20 9.03
N LEU A 822 -0.90 19.39 8.56
CA LEU A 822 -0.88 19.71 7.13
C LEU A 822 0.35 19.13 6.42
N TYR A 823 0.29 19.00 5.09
CA TYR A 823 1.45 18.72 4.25
C TYR A 823 2.25 20.01 3.96
N ALA A 824 3.51 19.91 3.54
CA ALA A 824 4.41 21.05 3.30
C ALA A 824 3.80 22.05 2.30
N LYS A 825 3.23 21.53 1.21
CA LYS A 825 2.53 22.33 0.20
C LYS A 825 1.30 23.06 0.75
N ASP A 826 0.54 22.41 1.62
CA ASP A 826 -0.65 23.02 2.24
C ASP A 826 -0.25 24.07 3.27
N ARG A 827 0.81 23.82 4.06
CA ARG A 827 1.42 24.84 4.94
C ARG A 827 1.87 26.06 4.15
N ALA A 828 2.53 25.87 3.01
CA ALA A 828 2.94 26.98 2.15
C ALA A 828 1.74 27.80 1.63
N ASN A 829 0.65 27.12 1.25
CA ASN A 829 -0.60 27.80 0.89
C ASN A 829 -1.20 28.59 2.07
N VAL A 830 -1.24 28.01 3.27
CA VAL A 830 -1.70 28.70 4.48
C VAL A 830 -0.84 29.93 4.77
N VAL A 831 0.49 29.83 4.70
CA VAL A 831 1.42 30.98 4.85
C VAL A 831 1.13 32.06 3.81
N ARG A 832 0.86 31.69 2.56
CA ARG A 832 0.48 32.63 1.50
C ARG A 832 -0.80 33.40 1.85
N PHE A 833 -1.84 32.72 2.35
CA PHE A 833 -3.07 33.38 2.77
C PHE A 833 -2.84 34.26 4.00
N MET A 834 -2.13 33.77 5.02
CA MET A 834 -1.75 34.57 6.20
C MET A 834 -1.01 35.86 5.81
N THR A 835 -0.04 35.77 4.88
CA THR A 835 0.73 36.92 4.37
C THR A 835 -0.19 37.93 3.68
N ARG A 836 -1.12 37.47 2.82
CA ARG A 836 -2.10 38.36 2.15
C ARG A 836 -3.08 39.01 3.12
N ARG A 837 -3.39 38.35 4.23
CA ARG A 837 -4.28 38.83 5.29
C ARG A 837 -3.57 39.70 6.32
N GLY A 838 -2.24 39.88 6.22
CA GLY A 838 -1.43 40.69 7.15
C GLY A 838 -1.06 39.98 8.45
N MET A 839 -1.22 38.66 8.54
CA MET A 839 -0.86 37.84 9.71
C MET A 839 0.61 37.44 9.70
N TYR A 840 1.50 38.42 9.58
CA TYR A 840 2.93 38.18 9.35
C TYR A 840 3.62 37.46 10.52
N GLU A 841 3.27 37.77 11.77
CA GLU A 841 3.85 37.09 12.94
C GLU A 841 3.58 35.58 12.95
N LYS A 842 2.34 35.18 12.64
CA LYS A 842 1.94 33.76 12.58
C LYS A 842 2.59 33.06 11.39
N ALA A 843 2.64 33.71 10.24
CA ALA A 843 3.38 33.22 9.08
C ALA A 843 4.88 33.01 9.42
N TYR A 844 5.50 33.95 10.13
CA TYR A 844 6.89 33.86 10.59
C TYR A 844 7.09 32.65 11.52
N GLN A 845 6.20 32.44 12.50
CA GLN A 845 6.26 31.27 13.39
C GLN A 845 6.21 29.94 12.62
N ILE A 846 5.35 29.84 11.61
CA ILE A 846 5.27 28.65 10.75
C ILE A 846 6.57 28.46 9.96
N MET A 847 7.12 29.53 9.38
CA MET A 847 8.38 29.49 8.63
C MET A 847 9.57 29.09 9.51
N CYS A 848 9.62 29.54 10.76
CA CYS A 848 10.69 29.17 11.70
C CYS A 848 10.63 27.69 12.12
N ILE A 849 9.44 27.09 12.19
CA ILE A 849 9.26 25.70 12.63
C ILE A 849 9.38 24.72 11.45
N TYR A 850 8.74 25.03 10.33
CA TYR A 850 8.58 24.11 9.20
C TYR A 850 9.43 24.47 7.99
N GLY A 851 10.15 25.59 8.04
CA GLY A 851 11.00 26.07 6.97
C GLY A 851 10.28 26.85 5.86
N THR A 852 11.00 27.04 4.74
CA THR A 852 10.60 27.85 3.59
C THR A 852 10.46 27.04 2.32
N GLU A 853 10.56 25.72 2.43
CA GLU A 853 10.31 24.79 1.35
C GLU A 853 8.87 24.97 0.85
N GLU A 854 8.66 24.96 -0.48
CA GLU A 854 7.39 25.27 -1.15
C GLU A 854 6.85 26.72 -0.98
N ILE A 855 7.43 27.54 -0.11
CA ILE A 855 7.01 28.94 0.09
C ILE A 855 7.60 29.82 -1.02
N ALA A 856 6.74 30.59 -1.68
CA ALA A 856 7.18 31.51 -2.73
C ALA A 856 7.99 32.67 -2.14
N ALA A 857 9.12 33.01 -2.76
CA ALA A 857 10.01 34.06 -2.29
C ALA A 857 9.32 35.43 -2.10
N LYS A 858 8.26 35.73 -2.86
CA LYS A 858 7.45 36.95 -2.68
C LYS A 858 6.77 37.00 -1.30
N ASP A 859 6.23 35.87 -0.84
CA ASP A 859 5.56 35.79 0.46
C ASP A 859 6.59 35.90 1.59
N CYS A 860 7.78 35.31 1.41
CA CYS A 860 8.91 35.49 2.33
C CYS A 860 9.31 36.97 2.49
N VAL A 861 9.38 37.74 1.40
CA VAL A 861 9.68 39.19 1.47
C VAL A 861 8.62 39.91 2.32
N GLY A 862 7.33 39.64 2.08
CA GLY A 862 6.24 40.28 2.84
C GLY A 862 6.34 40.02 4.33
N VAL A 863 6.59 38.77 4.73
CA VAL A 863 6.79 38.39 6.14
C VAL A 863 8.05 39.04 6.71
N CYS A 864 9.19 38.93 6.02
CA CYS A 864 10.47 39.45 6.52
C CYS A 864 10.44 40.97 6.70
N SER A 865 9.95 41.72 5.71
CA SER A 865 9.93 43.19 5.76
C SER A 865 9.06 43.72 6.91
N HIS A 866 7.93 43.05 7.20
CA HIS A 866 7.12 43.40 8.36
C HIS A 866 7.83 43.06 9.68
N MET A 867 8.41 41.86 9.79
CA MET A 867 9.14 41.46 11.00
C MET A 867 10.36 42.35 11.28
N ILE A 868 11.04 42.86 10.24
CA ILE A 868 12.14 43.83 10.39
C ILE A 868 11.64 45.16 10.98
N GLN A 869 10.47 45.63 10.58
CA GLN A 869 9.90 46.90 11.04
C GLN A 869 9.40 46.84 12.49
N GLU A 870 8.91 45.67 12.93
CA GLU A 870 8.44 45.42 14.30
C GLU A 870 9.59 45.07 15.28
N ASN A 871 10.73 44.55 14.81
CA ASN A 871 11.81 44.13 15.70
C ASN A 871 12.62 45.33 16.26
N ASP A 872 12.57 45.52 17.58
CA ASP A 872 13.39 46.49 18.30
C ASP A 872 14.85 46.00 18.45
N LYS A 873 15.67 46.29 17.43
CA LYS A 873 17.13 46.49 17.44
C LYS A 873 18.08 45.28 17.58
N THR A 874 17.66 44.09 18.02
CA THR A 874 18.55 42.92 17.98
C THR A 874 18.32 42.09 16.72
N PRO A 875 19.34 41.91 15.86
CA PRO A 875 19.19 41.11 14.65
C PRO A 875 18.95 39.63 15.00
N ASP A 876 17.90 39.04 14.41
CA ASP A 876 17.55 37.63 14.56
C ASP A 876 18.25 36.83 13.43
N ASN A 877 19.11 35.88 13.81
CA ASN A 877 19.84 35.04 12.87
C ASN A 877 18.91 34.24 11.92
N LEU A 878 17.73 33.81 12.38
CA LEU A 878 16.75 33.13 11.53
C LEU A 878 16.15 34.11 10.52
N LEU A 879 15.80 35.32 10.95
CA LEU A 879 15.27 36.37 10.07
C LEU A 879 16.30 36.78 8.99
N ILE A 880 17.59 36.90 9.35
CA ILE A 880 18.67 37.16 8.38
C ILE A 880 18.71 36.05 7.32
N LYS A 881 18.66 34.78 7.74
CA LYS A 881 18.67 33.64 6.81
C LYS A 881 17.45 33.63 5.89
N LEU A 882 16.26 33.94 6.41
CA LEU A 882 15.03 34.05 5.62
C LEU A 882 15.09 35.19 4.61
N CYS A 883 15.63 36.35 5.01
CA CYS A 883 15.87 37.48 4.11
C CYS A 883 16.85 37.10 3.00
N TYR A 884 17.93 36.40 3.34
CA TYR A 884 18.92 35.94 2.38
C TYR A 884 18.34 34.90 1.41
N TYR A 885 17.52 33.97 1.90
CA TYR A 885 16.81 32.99 1.06
C TYR A 885 15.90 33.68 0.02
N ALA A 886 15.13 34.69 0.43
CA ALA A 886 14.30 35.47 -0.49
C ALA A 886 15.17 36.19 -1.54
N PHE A 887 16.28 36.80 -1.10
CA PHE A 887 17.24 37.48 -1.96
C PHE A 887 17.87 36.55 -3.01
N GLU A 888 18.34 35.37 -2.61
CA GLU A 888 18.95 34.37 -3.50
C GLU A 888 17.96 33.86 -4.56
N ASN A 889 16.67 33.77 -4.19
CA ASN A 889 15.57 33.44 -5.10
C ASN A 889 15.07 34.65 -5.93
N GLY A 890 15.79 35.78 -5.91
CA GLY A 890 15.56 36.94 -6.78
C GLY A 890 14.40 37.85 -6.35
N LYS A 891 13.95 37.79 -5.09
CA LYS A 891 12.91 38.67 -4.55
C LYS A 891 13.40 39.41 -3.30
N TYR A 892 13.30 40.73 -3.33
CA TYR A 892 13.72 41.60 -2.23
C TYR A 892 13.12 42.99 -2.41
N ASP A 893 13.00 43.74 -1.32
CA ASP A 893 12.63 45.14 -1.29
C ASP A 893 13.71 45.98 -0.58
N GLU A 894 13.50 47.29 -0.47
CA GLU A 894 14.45 48.22 0.16
C GLU A 894 14.71 47.89 1.64
N VAL A 895 13.66 47.51 2.38
CA VAL A 895 13.74 47.20 3.82
C VAL A 895 14.60 45.96 4.05
N LEU A 896 14.32 44.89 3.31
CA LEU A 896 15.07 43.64 3.37
C LEU A 896 16.53 43.84 2.95
N LEU A 897 16.79 44.56 1.85
CA LEU A 897 18.16 44.82 1.40
C LEU A 897 18.95 45.63 2.43
N ARG A 898 18.38 46.68 3.01
CA ARG A 898 19.03 47.46 4.08
C ARG A 898 19.39 46.56 5.26
N TYR A 899 18.47 45.69 5.66
CA TYR A 899 18.70 44.74 6.75
C TYR A 899 19.85 43.76 6.45
N LEU A 900 19.95 43.25 5.21
CA LEU A 900 21.08 42.41 4.78
C LEU A 900 22.41 43.20 4.73
N VAL A 901 22.39 44.44 4.24
CA VAL A 901 23.55 45.34 4.17
C VAL A 901 24.13 45.63 5.56
N GLU A 902 23.31 45.62 6.61
CA GLU A 902 23.74 45.86 7.99
C GLU A 902 24.15 44.58 8.70
N ASN A 903 23.44 43.46 8.49
CA ASN A 903 23.53 42.30 9.38
C ASN A 903 24.03 40.99 8.74
N TYR A 904 23.97 40.84 7.42
CA TYR A 904 24.35 39.57 6.77
C TYR A 904 25.87 39.38 6.74
N ASN A 905 26.33 38.16 7.05
CA ASN A 905 27.72 37.72 6.90
C ASN A 905 27.74 36.37 6.17
N GLY A 906 28.75 36.15 5.33
CA GLY A 906 28.86 34.96 4.47
C GLY A 906 30.08 35.06 3.57
N LEU A 907 30.07 34.37 2.43
CA LEU A 907 31.16 34.42 1.46
C LEU A 907 31.29 35.79 0.78
N THR A 908 32.49 36.17 0.36
CA THR A 908 32.75 37.45 -0.32
C THR A 908 31.88 37.59 -1.57
N LYS A 909 31.67 36.49 -2.30
CA LYS A 909 30.78 36.47 -3.49
C LYS A 909 29.35 36.86 -3.16
N GLN A 910 28.83 36.45 -1.99
CA GLN A 910 27.45 36.70 -1.56
C GLN A 910 27.30 38.14 -1.09
N LEU A 911 28.24 38.64 -0.28
CA LEU A 911 28.31 40.05 0.10
C LEU A 911 28.39 40.96 -1.13
N ARG A 912 29.16 40.59 -2.16
CA ARG A 912 29.24 41.31 -3.44
C ARG A 912 27.90 41.32 -4.17
N ASN A 913 27.18 40.20 -4.18
CA ASN A 913 25.86 40.14 -4.80
C ASN A 913 24.85 41.06 -4.09
N ILE A 914 24.88 41.10 -2.76
CA ILE A 914 24.06 42.03 -1.95
C ILE A 914 24.45 43.48 -2.28
N TRP A 915 25.75 43.81 -2.33
CA TRP A 915 26.24 45.14 -2.70
C TRP A 915 25.71 45.59 -4.07
N LYS A 916 25.78 44.74 -5.09
CA LYS A 916 25.24 45.05 -6.43
C LYS A 916 23.75 45.38 -6.39
N ALA A 917 22.97 44.58 -5.66
CA ALA A 917 21.54 44.80 -5.54
C ALA A 917 21.22 46.08 -4.75
N ALA A 918 21.91 46.31 -3.63
CA ALA A 918 21.76 47.51 -2.81
C ALA A 918 22.15 48.80 -3.56
N ARG A 919 23.22 48.76 -4.35
CA ARG A 919 23.65 49.87 -5.23
C ARG A 919 22.59 50.21 -6.27
N ASN A 920 21.99 49.20 -6.90
CA ASN A 920 20.89 49.41 -7.85
C ASN A 920 19.60 49.95 -7.19
N PHE A 921 19.46 49.78 -5.88
CA PHE A 921 18.36 50.30 -5.06
C PHE A 921 18.71 51.64 -4.37
N GLU A 922 19.88 52.22 -4.66
CA GLU A 922 20.35 53.48 -4.05
C GLU A 922 20.43 53.43 -2.51
N ILE A 923 20.68 52.24 -1.94
CA ILE A 923 20.89 52.04 -0.50
C ILE A 923 22.34 52.36 -0.13
N ASP A 924 22.57 52.95 1.05
CA ASP A 924 23.92 53.16 1.57
C ASP A 924 24.64 51.82 1.78
N THR A 925 25.69 51.58 1.00
CA THR A 925 26.46 50.34 1.04
C THR A 925 27.79 50.49 1.77
N PHE A 926 28.11 51.65 2.36
CA PHE A 926 29.42 51.91 2.96
C PHE A 926 29.85 50.85 4.00
N PRO A 927 29.01 50.43 4.97
CA PRO A 927 29.38 49.39 5.93
C PRO A 927 29.61 48.02 5.29
N LEU A 928 28.91 47.71 4.19
CA LEU A 928 29.07 46.48 3.45
C LEU A 928 30.36 46.49 2.62
N MET A 929 30.70 47.62 1.99
CA MET A 929 31.96 47.79 1.26
C MET A 929 33.17 47.63 2.18
N GLU A 930 33.13 48.22 3.38
CA GLU A 930 34.20 48.03 4.37
C GLU A 930 34.37 46.55 4.75
N ARG A 931 33.27 45.87 5.09
CA ARG A 931 33.31 44.42 5.40
C ARG A 931 33.82 43.58 4.24
N LEU A 932 33.41 43.89 3.01
CA LEU A 932 33.89 43.25 1.79
C LEU A 932 35.41 43.41 1.63
N ILE A 933 35.94 44.62 1.76
CA ILE A 933 37.38 44.88 1.61
C ILE A 933 38.17 44.16 2.70
N VAL A 934 37.72 44.26 3.96
CA VAL A 934 38.36 43.58 5.09
C VAL A 934 38.35 42.06 4.91
N GLN A 935 37.24 41.49 4.42
CA GLN A 935 37.15 40.06 4.17
C GLN A 935 38.04 39.63 3.00
N MET A 936 38.09 40.39 1.89
CA MET A 936 39.01 40.11 0.77
C MET A 936 40.47 40.11 1.20
N LEU A 937 40.87 41.02 2.08
CA LEU A 937 42.23 41.06 2.65
C LEU A 937 42.49 39.89 3.59
N TYR A 938 41.49 39.53 4.40
CA TYR A 938 41.60 38.43 5.36
C TYR A 938 41.67 37.06 4.67
N THR A 939 40.86 36.83 3.64
CA THR A 939 40.75 35.52 2.96
C THR A 939 41.61 35.41 1.72
N HIS A 940 42.27 36.48 1.29
CA HIS A 940 42.98 36.59 0.02
C HIS A 940 42.12 36.30 -1.23
N THR A 941 40.78 36.25 -1.07
CA THR A 941 39.84 35.97 -2.15
C THR A 941 39.37 37.28 -2.78
N THR A 942 39.40 37.37 -4.11
CA THR A 942 39.00 38.58 -4.83
C THR A 942 37.75 38.38 -5.67
N VAL A 943 36.93 39.42 -5.80
CA VAL A 943 35.80 39.48 -6.75
C VAL A 943 36.16 40.30 -7.99
N GLY A 944 35.46 40.06 -9.10
CA GLY A 944 35.71 40.78 -10.36
C GLY A 944 35.54 42.30 -10.25
N GLU A 945 34.60 42.75 -9.40
CA GLU A 945 34.30 44.17 -9.18
C GLU A 945 35.12 44.80 -8.03
N LYS A 946 36.22 44.16 -7.59
CA LYS A 946 37.01 44.64 -6.44
C LYS A 946 37.44 46.11 -6.58
N GLU A 947 37.82 46.53 -7.78
CA GLU A 947 38.29 47.89 -8.02
C GLU A 947 37.14 48.91 -8.01
N GLU A 948 35.93 48.51 -8.46
CA GLU A 948 34.74 49.37 -8.36
C GLU A 948 34.33 49.56 -6.90
N ILE A 949 34.32 48.47 -6.13
CA ILE A 949 33.98 48.49 -4.69
C ILE A 949 34.96 49.36 -3.92
N PHE A 950 36.26 49.20 -4.19
CA PHE A 950 37.30 49.99 -3.53
C PHE A 950 37.22 51.47 -3.90
N GLU A 951 37.05 51.80 -5.18
CA GLU A 951 36.90 53.16 -5.65
C GLU A 951 35.68 53.87 -5.02
N GLU A 952 34.56 53.17 -4.91
CA GLU A 952 33.35 53.72 -4.26
C GLU A 952 33.54 53.89 -2.75
N TYR A 953 34.25 52.98 -2.08
CA TYR A 953 34.64 53.12 -0.68
C TYR A 953 35.51 54.38 -0.46
N CYS A 954 36.52 54.59 -1.31
CA CYS A 954 37.43 55.74 -1.22
C CYS A 954 36.75 57.10 -1.42
N ARG A 955 35.64 57.16 -2.18
CA ARG A 955 34.85 58.39 -2.33
C ARG A 955 34.15 58.79 -1.03
N ASN A 956 33.79 57.81 -0.20
CA ASN A 956 33.06 58.02 1.04
C ASN A 956 33.99 58.17 2.25
N ALA A 957 35.20 57.58 2.21
CA ALA A 957 36.20 57.71 3.26
C ALA A 957 37.64 57.72 2.71
N SER A 958 38.47 58.64 3.22
CA SER A 958 39.88 58.80 2.84
C SER A 958 40.78 58.76 4.08
N GLY A 959 41.99 58.21 3.94
CA GLY A 959 42.97 58.06 5.03
C GLY A 959 42.60 56.97 6.05
N THR A 960 41.66 56.06 5.72
CA THR A 960 41.30 54.98 6.65
C THR A 960 42.36 53.88 6.67
N LYS A 961 42.50 53.20 7.80
CA LYS A 961 43.38 52.02 7.91
C LYS A 961 43.03 50.93 6.88
N VAL A 962 41.75 50.78 6.55
CA VAL A 962 41.27 49.82 5.54
C VAL A 962 41.77 50.21 4.15
N GLN A 963 41.70 51.49 3.79
CA GLN A 963 42.24 52.00 2.53
C GLN A 963 43.75 51.74 2.45
N LEU A 964 44.50 52.10 3.50
CA LEU A 964 45.94 51.87 3.56
C LEU A 964 46.29 50.38 3.46
N ALA A 965 45.59 49.51 4.19
CA ALA A 965 45.80 48.07 4.16
C ALA A 965 45.56 47.47 2.76
N TYR A 966 44.50 47.90 2.06
CA TYR A 966 44.20 47.44 0.71
C TYR A 966 45.28 47.88 -0.29
N LEU A 967 45.65 49.16 -0.29
CA LEU A 967 46.70 49.69 -1.16
C LEU A 967 48.05 49.03 -0.90
N SER A 968 48.37 48.79 0.37
CA SER A 968 49.58 48.09 0.82
C SER A 968 49.64 46.66 0.32
N TYR A 969 48.53 45.93 0.45
CA TYR A 969 48.41 44.56 -0.06
C TYR A 969 48.56 44.50 -1.58
N CYS A 970 47.83 45.35 -2.33
CA CYS A 970 47.96 45.43 -3.78
C CYS A 970 49.38 45.80 -4.24
N SER A 971 50.06 46.66 -3.49
CA SER A 971 51.44 47.07 -3.75
C SER A 971 52.43 45.93 -3.51
N PHE A 972 52.25 45.17 -2.43
CA PHE A 972 53.04 43.98 -2.15
C PHE A 972 52.85 42.92 -3.25
N GLU A 973 51.61 42.62 -3.65
CA GLU A 973 51.31 41.65 -4.71
C GLU A 973 51.90 42.08 -6.07
N TYR A 974 51.90 43.39 -6.38
CA TYR A 974 52.50 43.93 -7.61
C TYR A 974 54.03 43.90 -7.60
N PHE A 975 54.64 44.27 -6.48
CA PHE A 975 56.09 44.39 -6.37
C PHE A 975 56.76 43.03 -6.14
N ALA A 976 56.36 42.32 -5.10
CA ALA A 976 57.02 41.10 -4.62
C ALA A 976 56.60 39.83 -5.38
N LYS A 977 55.36 39.78 -5.89
CA LYS A 977 54.82 38.62 -6.62
C LYS A 977 54.53 38.86 -8.10
N GLU A 978 54.84 40.03 -8.62
CA GLU A 978 54.65 40.43 -10.02
C GLU A 978 53.21 40.27 -10.55
N ARG A 979 52.20 40.39 -9.68
CA ARG A 979 50.79 40.36 -10.10
C ARG A 979 50.37 41.72 -10.63
N LEU A 980 49.61 41.73 -11.74
CA LEU A 980 49.08 42.97 -12.30
C LEU A 980 48.07 43.63 -11.35
N THR A 981 48.17 44.95 -11.21
CA THR A 981 47.32 45.80 -10.36
C THR A 981 46.80 46.98 -11.18
N ASP A 982 45.60 47.49 -10.86
CA ASP A 982 44.98 48.62 -11.57
C ASP A 982 45.76 49.93 -11.31
N GLU A 983 45.89 50.77 -12.34
CA GLU A 983 46.63 52.05 -12.29
C GLU A 983 46.09 53.02 -11.23
N ARG A 984 44.79 52.92 -10.91
CA ARG A 984 44.13 53.70 -9.85
C ARG A 984 44.76 53.48 -8.49
N VAL A 985 45.32 52.30 -8.21
CA VAL A 985 46.02 52.02 -6.94
C VAL A 985 47.19 52.98 -6.75
N PHE A 986 48.01 53.19 -7.78
CA PHE A 986 49.15 54.11 -7.73
C PHE A 986 48.71 55.58 -7.59
N SER A 987 47.59 55.93 -8.23
CA SER A 987 46.97 57.26 -8.11
C SER A 987 46.54 57.54 -6.66
N HIS A 988 45.86 56.59 -6.01
CA HIS A 988 45.44 56.69 -4.61
C HIS A 988 46.62 56.76 -3.65
N ILE A 989 47.68 55.95 -3.85
CA ILE A 989 48.90 56.01 -3.01
C ILE A 989 49.57 57.39 -3.14
N THR A 990 49.67 57.92 -4.36
CA THR A 990 50.25 59.25 -4.60
C THR A 990 49.43 60.37 -3.95
N GLU A 991 48.10 60.25 -3.93
CA GLU A 991 47.21 61.19 -3.25
C GLU A 991 47.40 61.16 -1.74
N LEU A 992 47.42 59.97 -1.12
CA LEU A 992 47.65 59.82 0.32
C LEU A 992 49.00 60.41 0.75
N TYR A 993 50.05 60.21 -0.06
CA TYR A 993 51.36 60.81 0.22
C TYR A 993 51.28 62.35 0.25
N ARG A 994 50.58 62.93 -0.73
CA ARG A 994 50.38 64.38 -0.82
C ARG A 994 49.58 64.94 0.36
N LEU A 995 48.66 64.15 0.90
CA LEU A 995 47.90 64.49 2.11
C LEU A 995 48.73 64.36 3.39
N GLY A 996 49.95 63.85 3.31
CA GLY A 996 50.86 63.66 4.44
C GLY A 996 50.63 62.38 5.23
N GLU A 997 49.85 61.44 4.67
CA GLU A 997 49.63 60.13 5.29
C GLU A 997 50.89 59.26 5.20
N HIS A 998 51.13 58.45 6.22
CA HIS A 998 52.27 57.54 6.24
C HIS A 998 52.04 56.36 5.31
N ILE A 999 52.96 56.16 4.35
CA ILE A 999 52.92 55.07 3.38
C ILE A 999 54.07 54.10 3.65
N ASN A 1000 53.76 52.81 3.70
CA ASN A 1000 54.75 51.77 3.96
C ASN A 1000 55.66 51.50 2.74
N ASP A 1001 56.71 50.71 2.99
CA ASP A 1001 57.75 50.46 2.00
C ASP A 1001 57.25 49.65 0.78
N ALA A 1002 56.24 48.78 0.95
CA ALA A 1002 55.61 48.07 -0.18
C ALA A 1002 55.02 49.05 -1.21
N CYS A 1003 54.23 50.02 -0.74
CA CYS A 1003 53.64 51.06 -1.59
C CYS A 1003 54.70 51.95 -2.25
N LYS A 1004 55.77 52.33 -1.53
CA LYS A 1004 56.87 53.12 -2.10
C LYS A 1004 57.58 52.35 -3.23
N LEU A 1005 57.93 51.08 -2.99
CA LEU A 1005 58.59 50.23 -3.98
C LEU A 1005 57.70 49.94 -5.19
N ALA A 1006 56.40 49.74 -4.97
CA ALA A 1006 55.42 49.57 -6.05
C ALA A 1006 55.31 50.83 -6.93
N LEU A 1007 55.26 52.03 -6.33
CA LEU A 1007 55.31 53.30 -7.08
C LEU A 1007 56.62 53.47 -7.86
N LEU A 1008 57.76 53.18 -7.22
CA LEU A 1008 59.07 53.23 -7.89
C LEU A 1008 59.14 52.23 -9.06
N LYS A 1009 58.59 51.02 -8.93
CA LYS A 1009 58.54 50.06 -10.03
C LYS A 1009 57.62 50.56 -11.16
N HIS A 1010 56.41 51.02 -10.82
CA HIS A 1010 55.42 51.52 -11.78
C HIS A 1010 55.96 52.67 -12.64
N TYR A 1011 56.50 53.73 -12.03
CA TYR A 1011 57.05 54.88 -12.77
C TYR A 1011 58.35 54.56 -13.52
N SER A 1012 58.98 53.41 -13.26
CA SER A 1012 60.16 52.96 -14.01
C SER A 1012 59.76 52.24 -15.31
N GLU A 1013 58.53 51.74 -15.37
CA GLU A 1013 57.95 51.05 -16.51
C GLU A 1013 57.14 52.02 -17.39
N ASP A 1014 56.61 53.09 -16.81
CA ASP A 1014 55.88 54.14 -17.51
C ASP A 1014 56.80 54.97 -18.42
N LYS A 1015 56.29 55.27 -19.63
CA LYS A 1015 56.98 56.10 -20.63
C LYS A 1015 56.59 57.57 -20.52
N GLU A 1016 55.52 57.91 -19.80
CA GLU A 1016 55.13 59.28 -19.54
C GLU A 1016 56.02 59.91 -18.47
N ARG A 1017 56.40 61.19 -18.67
CA ARG A 1017 57.29 61.88 -17.73
C ARG A 1017 56.50 62.29 -16.47
N PRO A 1018 56.88 61.82 -15.27
CA PRO A 1018 56.19 62.20 -14.03
C PRO A 1018 56.33 63.71 -13.78
N SER A 1019 55.32 64.30 -13.13
CA SER A 1019 55.36 65.70 -12.70
C SER A 1019 56.53 65.97 -11.74
N GLU A 1020 57.06 67.20 -11.70
CA GLU A 1020 58.20 67.55 -10.83
C GLU A 1020 57.96 67.23 -9.35
N LYS A 1021 56.72 67.37 -8.85
CA LYS A 1021 56.38 66.97 -7.48
C LYS A 1021 56.49 65.46 -7.24
N VAL A 1022 56.11 64.67 -8.24
CA VAL A 1022 56.24 63.19 -8.19
C VAL A 1022 57.72 62.80 -8.26
N LYS A 1023 58.51 63.47 -9.10
CA LYS A 1023 59.97 63.25 -9.15
C LYS A 1023 60.65 63.49 -7.81
N SER A 1024 60.32 64.57 -7.10
CA SER A 1024 60.88 64.81 -5.76
C SER A 1024 60.53 63.71 -4.76
N MET A 1025 59.28 63.23 -4.78
CA MET A 1025 58.84 62.09 -3.95
C MET A 1025 59.59 60.80 -4.29
N LEU A 1026 59.72 60.47 -5.58
CA LEU A 1026 60.45 59.27 -6.01
C LEU A 1026 61.93 59.35 -5.62
N ALA A 1027 62.56 60.52 -5.74
CA ALA A 1027 63.93 60.74 -5.32
C ALA A 1027 64.11 60.52 -3.81
N GLU A 1028 63.19 61.03 -2.98
CA GLU A 1028 63.20 60.81 -1.53
C GLU A 1028 63.11 59.32 -1.18
N PHE A 1029 62.22 58.57 -1.83
CA PHE A 1029 62.08 57.13 -1.61
C PHE A 1029 63.35 56.37 -2.02
N LEU A 1030 63.93 56.69 -3.18
CA LEU A 1030 65.16 56.07 -3.66
C LEU A 1030 66.33 56.31 -2.70
N ILE A 1031 66.52 57.55 -2.25
CA ILE A 1031 67.60 57.90 -1.31
C ILE A 1031 67.43 57.15 0.02
N ASP A 1032 66.20 57.05 0.55
CA ASP A 1032 65.90 56.28 1.77
C ASP A 1032 66.25 54.79 1.60
N PHE A 1033 65.84 54.14 0.51
CA PHE A 1033 66.19 52.73 0.26
C PHE A 1033 67.69 52.52 0.05
N MET A 1034 68.36 53.42 -0.68
CA MET A 1034 69.81 53.37 -0.89
C MET A 1034 70.59 53.49 0.43
N HIS A 1035 70.18 54.39 1.33
CA HIS A 1035 70.80 54.49 2.66
C HIS A 1035 70.65 53.21 3.50
N ARG A 1036 69.60 52.42 3.26
CA ARG A 1036 69.37 51.12 3.89
C ARG A 1036 70.07 49.95 3.19
N ASN A 1037 70.84 50.22 2.13
CA ASN A 1037 71.44 49.23 1.23
C ASN A 1037 70.39 48.29 0.59
N THR A 1038 69.21 48.82 0.27
CA THR A 1038 68.14 48.15 -0.47
C THR A 1038 68.10 48.72 -1.88
N TYR A 1039 68.35 47.89 -2.89
CA TYR A 1039 68.40 48.31 -4.28
C TYR A 1039 67.90 47.17 -5.17
N PHE A 1040 67.31 47.53 -6.32
CA PHE A 1040 66.72 46.60 -7.28
C PHE A 1040 67.17 46.99 -8.69
N ARG A 1041 67.10 46.06 -9.64
CA ARG A 1041 67.57 46.26 -11.01
C ARG A 1041 66.93 47.48 -11.68
N PHE A 1042 65.62 47.68 -11.50
CA PHE A 1042 64.91 48.80 -12.12
C PHE A 1042 65.31 50.18 -11.57
N PHE A 1043 66.08 50.27 -10.48
CA PHE A 1043 66.59 51.55 -9.98
C PHE A 1043 67.52 52.23 -10.98
N GLU A 1044 68.19 51.46 -11.86
CA GLU A 1044 69.08 51.99 -12.91
C GLU A 1044 68.39 53.01 -13.83
N LYS A 1045 67.06 52.92 -13.96
CA LYS A 1045 66.26 53.85 -14.77
C LYS A 1045 66.10 55.24 -14.14
N TYR A 1046 66.51 55.42 -12.88
CA TYR A 1046 66.37 56.66 -12.12
C TYR A 1046 67.69 57.42 -11.92
N VAL A 1047 68.78 57.05 -12.60
CA VAL A 1047 70.10 57.72 -12.47
C VAL A 1047 70.03 59.22 -12.75
N ASP A 1048 69.21 59.65 -13.71
CA ASP A 1048 69.00 61.08 -14.00
C ASP A 1048 68.32 61.84 -12.85
N LEU A 1049 67.60 61.13 -11.98
CA LEU A 1049 66.87 61.70 -10.85
C LEU A 1049 67.71 61.67 -9.57
N VAL A 1050 68.44 60.58 -9.33
CA VAL A 1050 69.30 60.37 -8.15
C VAL A 1050 70.69 59.91 -8.65
N PRO A 1051 71.65 60.84 -8.80
CA PRO A 1051 72.98 60.53 -9.33
C PRO A 1051 73.76 59.48 -8.53
N GLU A 1052 73.48 59.33 -7.24
CA GLU A 1052 74.08 58.31 -6.37
C GLU A 1052 73.82 56.87 -6.88
N ILE A 1053 72.76 56.64 -7.67
CA ILE A 1053 72.49 55.33 -8.30
C ILE A 1053 73.61 54.96 -9.28
N GLY A 1054 74.36 55.95 -9.78
CA GLY A 1054 75.55 55.73 -10.61
C GLY A 1054 76.56 54.76 -10.02
N ASP A 1055 76.66 54.67 -8.68
CA ASP A 1055 77.53 53.73 -7.96
C ASP A 1055 77.12 52.25 -8.08
N TYR A 1056 75.95 51.99 -8.67
CA TYR A 1056 75.41 50.64 -8.89
C TYR A 1056 75.28 50.28 -10.38
N LEU A 1057 75.60 51.20 -11.31
CA LEU A 1057 75.52 50.95 -12.75
C LEU A 1057 76.54 49.93 -13.25
N ASP A 1058 77.60 49.68 -12.47
CA ASP A 1058 78.59 48.63 -12.71
C ASP A 1058 78.13 47.24 -12.25
N LYS A 1059 77.04 47.18 -11.49
CA LYS A 1059 76.50 45.94 -10.93
C LYS A 1059 75.37 45.39 -11.80
N THR A 1060 75.56 44.17 -12.29
CA THR A 1060 74.49 43.30 -12.79
C THR A 1060 73.78 42.67 -11.60
N ILE A 1061 72.48 42.94 -11.44
CA ILE A 1061 71.68 42.45 -10.32
C ILE A 1061 70.85 41.24 -10.80
N ILE A 1062 71.08 40.08 -10.19
CA ILE A 1062 70.20 38.92 -10.28
C ILE A 1062 69.09 39.10 -9.25
N GLU A 1063 67.84 39.04 -9.68
CA GLU A 1063 66.67 39.06 -8.81
C GLU A 1063 65.97 37.69 -8.86
N TYR A 1064 65.59 37.19 -7.69
CA TYR A 1064 64.81 35.97 -7.55
C TYR A 1064 63.67 36.20 -6.55
N ARG A 1065 62.47 35.69 -6.85
CA ARG A 1065 61.27 35.94 -6.05
C ARG A 1065 60.75 34.63 -5.48
N THR A 1066 60.72 34.51 -4.16
CA THR A 1066 60.16 33.34 -3.45
C THR A 1066 59.76 33.72 -2.03
N ASP A 1067 59.26 32.78 -1.24
CA ASP A 1067 58.87 33.01 0.15
C ASP A 1067 60.08 33.57 0.95
N PRO A 1068 59.93 34.70 1.67
CA PRO A 1068 61.00 35.33 2.43
C PRO A 1068 61.56 34.46 3.55
N SER A 1069 60.86 33.40 3.96
CA SER A 1069 61.32 32.42 4.95
C SER A 1069 62.27 31.37 4.39
N TYR A 1070 62.34 31.22 3.07
CA TYR A 1070 63.24 30.25 2.44
C TYR A 1070 64.67 30.77 2.39
N ARG A 1071 65.62 29.84 2.53
CA ARG A 1071 67.03 30.13 2.31
C ARG A 1071 67.34 29.90 0.83
N VAL A 1072 67.70 30.99 0.15
CA VAL A 1072 67.94 31.00 -1.29
C VAL A 1072 69.43 30.99 -1.56
N MET A 1073 69.91 29.91 -2.18
CA MET A 1073 71.32 29.74 -2.54
C MET A 1073 71.48 29.92 -4.05
N LEU A 1074 72.40 30.80 -4.44
CA LEU A 1074 72.83 31.01 -5.81
C LEU A 1074 74.12 30.24 -6.05
N HIS A 1075 74.12 29.38 -7.05
CA HIS A 1075 75.28 28.64 -7.52
C HIS A 1075 75.67 29.19 -8.88
N TYR A 1076 76.87 29.75 -9.02
CA TYR A 1076 77.28 30.41 -10.27
C TYR A 1076 78.72 30.06 -10.69
N ILE A 1077 78.97 30.12 -12.00
CA ILE A 1077 80.29 30.06 -12.62
C ILE A 1077 80.44 31.28 -13.52
N LEU A 1078 81.59 31.92 -13.44
CA LEU A 1078 81.96 33.04 -14.30
C LEU A 1078 82.92 32.53 -15.39
N GLU A 1079 82.42 32.38 -16.61
CA GLU A 1079 83.21 31.95 -17.75
C GLU A 1079 83.94 33.17 -18.35
N ASN A 1080 85.21 33.31 -17.98
CA ASN A 1080 86.12 34.31 -18.52
C ASN A 1080 87.07 33.55 -19.43
N GLY A 1081 86.94 33.68 -20.75
CA GLY A 1081 87.60 32.83 -21.78
C GLY A 1081 89.14 32.76 -21.82
N GLN A 1082 89.84 32.97 -20.70
CA GLN A 1082 91.27 32.75 -20.52
C GLN A 1082 91.63 31.78 -19.37
N GLU A 1083 90.75 31.46 -18.41
CA GLU A 1083 90.88 30.35 -17.44
C GLU A 1083 89.48 29.92 -16.92
N ASP A 1084 89.02 28.69 -17.24
CA ASP A 1084 87.74 28.16 -16.75
C ASP A 1084 87.91 27.61 -15.32
N ASP A 1085 87.21 28.20 -14.35
CA ASP A 1085 87.03 27.61 -13.02
C ASP A 1085 85.88 26.59 -13.12
N ASP A 1086 86.21 25.30 -13.19
CA ASP A 1086 85.23 24.21 -13.41
C ASP A 1086 84.26 24.00 -12.23
N ASN A 1087 84.35 24.78 -11.14
CA ASN A 1087 83.52 24.61 -9.95
C ASN A 1087 82.55 25.78 -9.73
N TYR A 1088 81.28 25.44 -9.46
CA TYR A 1088 80.28 26.41 -9.02
C TYR A 1088 80.66 27.04 -7.68
N HIS A 1089 80.61 28.37 -7.62
CA HIS A 1089 80.64 29.14 -6.39
C HIS A 1089 79.23 29.22 -5.82
N THR A 1090 79.07 28.95 -4.53
CA THR A 1090 77.77 28.96 -3.84
C THR A 1090 77.70 30.10 -2.84
N GLU A 1091 76.72 30.98 -3.01
CA GLU A 1091 76.47 32.12 -2.12
C GLU A 1091 74.99 32.25 -1.76
N GLU A 1092 74.70 32.76 -0.56
CA GLU A 1092 73.33 33.02 -0.12
C GLU A 1092 72.84 34.37 -0.67
N MET A 1093 71.69 34.37 -1.34
CA MET A 1093 71.07 35.60 -1.83
C MET A 1093 70.42 36.37 -0.68
N ARG A 1094 70.50 37.71 -0.70
CA ARG A 1094 69.91 38.54 0.35
C ARG A 1094 68.47 38.91 0.02
N ASN A 1095 67.54 38.63 0.93
CA ASN A 1095 66.17 39.13 0.85
C ASN A 1095 66.17 40.66 1.06
N MET A 1096 65.95 41.42 -0.01
CA MET A 1096 65.96 42.88 0.02
C MET A 1096 64.62 43.45 0.48
N PHE A 1097 63.51 42.85 0.05
CA PHE A 1097 62.16 43.18 0.51
C PHE A 1097 61.16 42.09 0.13
N GLY A 1098 60.35 41.65 1.09
CA GLY A 1098 59.10 40.92 0.80
C GLY A 1098 59.23 39.63 -0.01
N GLY A 1099 60.40 38.98 -0.05
CA GLY A 1099 60.65 37.79 -0.86
C GLY A 1099 61.36 38.06 -2.19
N VAL A 1100 61.78 39.30 -2.44
CA VAL A 1100 62.67 39.65 -3.56
C VAL A 1100 64.12 39.54 -3.08
N PHE A 1101 64.77 38.45 -3.46
CA PHE A 1101 66.16 38.16 -3.20
C PHE A 1101 67.04 38.72 -4.31
N THR A 1102 68.14 39.37 -3.94
CA THR A 1102 69.07 39.93 -4.94
C THR A 1102 70.50 39.51 -4.68
N ARG A 1103 71.27 39.36 -5.76
CA ARG A 1103 72.73 39.28 -5.72
C ARG A 1103 73.33 40.10 -6.85
N GLU A 1104 74.33 40.90 -6.50
CA GLU A 1104 75.05 41.78 -7.41
C GLU A 1104 76.37 41.16 -7.92
N PHE A 1105 76.63 41.32 -9.21
CA PHE A 1105 77.86 40.90 -9.89
C PHE A 1105 78.42 42.05 -10.72
N ILE A 1106 79.73 42.15 -10.84
CA ILE A 1106 80.36 43.06 -11.80
C ILE A 1106 80.78 42.18 -12.99
N LEU A 1107 80.19 42.40 -14.16
CA LEU A 1107 80.39 41.56 -15.35
C LEU A 1107 81.00 42.35 -16.50
N PHE A 1108 82.20 42.01 -16.92
CA PHE A 1108 82.84 42.68 -18.04
C PHE A 1108 82.37 42.13 -19.40
N PHE A 1109 82.61 42.89 -20.47
CA PHE A 1109 82.27 42.50 -21.83
C PHE A 1109 82.95 41.17 -22.21
N GLY A 1110 82.15 40.20 -22.66
CA GLY A 1110 82.61 38.85 -23.00
C GLY A 1110 82.62 37.86 -21.83
N GLU A 1111 82.35 38.29 -20.60
CA GLU A 1111 82.12 37.38 -19.47
C GLU A 1111 80.70 36.81 -19.53
N ASN A 1112 80.56 35.52 -19.23
CA ASN A 1112 79.28 34.83 -19.14
C ASN A 1112 79.10 34.24 -17.73
N LEU A 1113 78.06 34.69 -17.04
CA LEU A 1113 77.68 34.20 -15.72
C LEU A 1113 76.61 33.12 -15.87
N GLN A 1114 76.99 31.86 -15.77
CA GLN A 1114 76.04 30.75 -15.71
C GLN A 1114 75.67 30.50 -14.26
N TYR A 1115 74.36 30.45 -13.95
CA TYR A 1115 73.92 30.23 -12.57
C TYR A 1115 72.68 29.36 -12.48
N TYR A 1116 72.51 28.75 -11.31
CA TYR A 1116 71.27 28.14 -10.89
C TYR A 1116 70.96 28.46 -9.44
N ILE A 1117 69.69 28.45 -9.10
CA ILE A 1117 69.17 28.82 -7.79
C ILE A 1117 68.52 27.59 -7.17
N THR A 1118 68.87 27.34 -5.91
CA THR A 1118 68.23 26.31 -5.09
C THR A 1118 67.58 26.93 -3.87
N GLU A 1119 66.39 26.44 -3.54
CA GLU A 1119 65.69 26.77 -2.30
C GLU A 1119 65.90 25.65 -1.27
N GLU A 1120 66.30 26.00 -0.05
CA GLU A 1120 66.32 25.06 1.07
C GLU A 1120 64.97 25.07 1.78
N GLN A 1121 64.13 24.08 1.50
CA GLN A 1121 62.82 23.89 2.14
C GLN A 1121 62.87 22.69 3.09
N ASN A 1122 62.62 22.90 4.38
CA ASN A 1122 62.60 21.83 5.40
C ASN A 1122 63.84 20.91 5.38
N GLY A 1123 65.02 21.48 5.11
CA GLY A 1123 66.31 20.76 5.03
C GLY A 1123 66.53 19.97 3.74
N LYS A 1124 65.73 20.20 2.69
CA LYS A 1124 65.96 19.67 1.33
C LYS A 1124 66.22 20.82 0.37
N GLU A 1125 67.31 20.73 -0.38
CA GLU A 1125 67.61 21.64 -1.48
C GLU A 1125 66.81 21.22 -2.72
N VAL A 1126 66.07 22.17 -3.28
CA VAL A 1126 65.30 22.01 -4.53
C VAL A 1126 65.85 23.00 -5.55
N LEU A 1127 66.27 22.51 -6.72
CA LEU A 1127 66.62 23.34 -7.87
C LEU A 1127 65.35 23.99 -8.44
N THR A 1128 65.30 25.33 -8.45
CA THR A 1128 64.10 26.09 -8.85
C THR A 1128 64.29 26.93 -10.10
N ALA A 1129 65.48 27.47 -10.34
CA ALA A 1129 65.78 28.26 -11.53
C ALA A 1129 67.21 28.01 -12.03
N SER A 1130 67.43 28.16 -13.33
CA SER A 1130 68.76 28.14 -13.94
C SER A 1130 68.77 29.06 -15.15
N ASP A 1131 69.78 29.89 -15.29
CA ASP A 1131 69.90 30.84 -16.39
C ASP A 1131 71.38 31.21 -16.64
N SER A 1132 71.65 31.91 -17.74
CA SER A 1132 72.98 32.44 -18.06
C SER A 1132 72.90 33.89 -18.50
N LEU A 1133 73.70 34.75 -17.88
CA LEU A 1133 73.79 36.18 -18.21
C LEU A 1133 75.13 36.48 -18.88
N SER A 1134 75.09 36.92 -20.13
CA SER A 1134 76.27 37.43 -20.84
C SER A 1134 76.09 38.90 -21.19
N VAL A 1135 77.15 39.69 -20.98
CA VAL A 1135 77.17 41.11 -21.37
C VAL A 1135 77.64 41.18 -22.83
N SER A 1136 76.68 41.12 -23.76
CA SER A 1136 76.95 41.02 -25.22
C SER A 1136 76.58 42.25 -26.05
N ASP A 1137 75.76 43.18 -25.53
CA ASP A 1137 75.37 44.40 -26.25
C ASP A 1137 75.57 45.68 -25.43
N THR A 1138 76.43 46.57 -25.93
CA THR A 1138 76.49 47.98 -25.56
C THR A 1138 75.32 48.74 -26.18
N SER A 1139 74.16 48.75 -25.50
CA SER A 1139 73.04 49.63 -25.86
C SER A 1139 73.07 50.91 -25.03
N ALA A 1140 73.47 51.98 -25.71
CA ALA A 1140 73.16 53.41 -25.58
C ALA A 1140 72.64 53.98 -24.24
N ALA A 1141 73.32 55.04 -23.79
CA ALA A 1141 73.02 55.94 -22.66
C ALA A 1141 73.35 55.41 -21.26
N ARG A 1142 74.59 54.93 -21.05
CA ARG A 1142 75.15 54.79 -19.71
C ARG A 1142 75.96 56.04 -19.36
N VAL A 1143 75.78 56.55 -18.15
CA VAL A 1143 76.65 57.58 -17.56
C VAL A 1143 78.09 57.07 -17.64
N GLU A 1144 79.00 57.89 -18.18
CA GLU A 1144 80.43 57.53 -18.27
C GLU A 1144 80.97 57.24 -16.87
N SER A 1145 81.34 55.98 -16.65
CA SER A 1145 81.93 55.51 -15.41
C SER A 1145 83.25 54.80 -15.69
N ARG A 1146 84.08 54.64 -14.65
CA ARG A 1146 85.33 53.85 -14.77
C ARG A 1146 85.03 52.42 -15.27
N TYR A 1147 83.87 51.87 -14.93
CA TYR A 1147 83.46 50.55 -15.38
C TYR A 1147 83.04 50.53 -16.86
N THR A 1148 82.33 51.55 -17.36
CA THR A 1148 82.01 51.62 -18.80
C THR A 1148 83.29 51.79 -19.62
N MET A 1149 84.22 52.63 -19.16
CA MET A 1149 85.53 52.79 -19.80
C MET A 1149 86.32 51.46 -19.82
N LEU A 1150 86.33 50.70 -18.72
CA LEU A 1150 86.98 49.38 -18.69
C LEU A 1150 86.30 48.39 -19.65
N ASN A 1151 84.97 48.38 -19.70
CA ASN A 1151 84.24 47.54 -20.64
C ASN A 1151 84.51 47.92 -22.09
N ASP A 1152 84.52 49.21 -22.42
CA ASP A 1152 84.81 49.71 -23.76
C ASP A 1152 86.26 49.42 -24.17
N MET A 1153 87.21 49.39 -23.22
CA MET A 1153 88.57 48.88 -23.47
C MET A 1153 88.56 47.39 -23.80
N VAL A 1154 87.81 46.57 -23.05
CA VAL A 1154 87.70 45.13 -23.31
C VAL A 1154 87.05 44.87 -24.68
N VAL A 1155 86.00 45.62 -25.04
CA VAL A 1155 85.39 45.61 -26.38
C VAL A 1155 86.43 45.98 -27.44
N SER A 1156 87.09 47.14 -27.30
CA SER A 1156 88.06 47.65 -28.28
C SER A 1156 89.23 46.68 -28.49
N ARG A 1157 89.70 46.04 -27.41
CA ARG A 1157 90.71 44.98 -27.46
C ARG A 1157 90.21 43.72 -28.16
N THR A 1158 88.95 43.34 -27.94
CA THR A 1158 88.34 42.14 -28.57
C THR A 1158 88.09 42.36 -30.06
N VAL A 1159 87.73 43.58 -30.47
CA VAL A 1159 87.51 43.99 -31.88
C VAL A 1159 88.82 44.42 -32.58
N GLN A 1160 89.96 44.42 -31.88
CA GLN A 1160 91.29 44.83 -32.37
C GLN A 1160 91.36 46.30 -32.84
N ASP A 1161 90.62 47.21 -32.19
CA ASP A 1161 90.71 48.66 -32.41
C ASP A 1161 91.68 49.32 -31.40
N ASP A 1162 92.97 49.23 -31.71
CA ASP A 1162 94.04 49.73 -30.84
C ASP A 1162 94.01 51.26 -30.64
N ASN A 1163 93.45 52.02 -31.59
CA ASN A 1163 93.39 53.49 -31.48
C ASN A 1163 92.36 53.89 -30.42
N THR A 1164 91.14 53.38 -30.54
CA THR A 1164 90.06 53.63 -29.58
C THR A 1164 90.45 53.09 -28.19
N LEU A 1165 91.11 51.94 -28.13
CA LEU A 1165 91.64 51.38 -26.88
C LEU A 1165 92.64 52.35 -26.19
N LEU A 1166 93.61 52.89 -26.93
CA LEU A 1166 94.62 53.81 -26.37
C LEU A 1166 94.00 55.13 -25.89
N ASP A 1167 92.98 55.64 -26.60
CA ASP A 1167 92.27 56.85 -26.21
C ASP A 1167 91.48 56.63 -24.92
N ILE A 1168 90.72 55.54 -24.82
CA ILE A 1168 89.99 55.18 -23.58
C ILE A 1168 90.96 54.90 -22.43
N MET A 1169 92.09 54.23 -22.68
CA MET A 1169 93.13 54.00 -21.65
C MET A 1169 93.70 55.32 -21.12
N ARG A 1170 93.93 56.31 -21.99
CA ARG A 1170 94.39 57.63 -21.55
C ARG A 1170 93.33 58.31 -20.70
N GLU A 1171 92.09 58.31 -21.16
CA GLU A 1171 90.96 58.92 -20.44
C GLU A 1171 90.75 58.27 -19.07
N TYR A 1172 90.85 56.94 -18.99
CA TYR A 1172 90.78 56.21 -17.72
C TYR A 1172 91.94 56.57 -16.78
N VAL A 1173 93.17 56.68 -17.27
CA VAL A 1173 94.32 57.08 -16.45
C VAL A 1173 94.18 58.53 -15.96
N GLU A 1174 93.67 59.42 -16.81
CA GLU A 1174 93.36 60.80 -16.42
C GLU A 1174 92.26 60.86 -15.36
N ALA A 1175 91.18 60.09 -15.54
CA ALA A 1175 90.10 59.95 -14.58
C ALA A 1175 90.56 59.32 -13.25
N ASP A 1176 91.41 58.29 -13.29
CA ASP A 1176 91.93 57.61 -12.10
C ASP A 1176 92.93 58.48 -11.33
N ALA A 1177 93.80 59.21 -12.05
CA ALA A 1177 94.70 60.19 -11.45
C ALA A 1177 93.93 61.37 -10.83
N PHE A 1178 92.82 61.78 -11.45
CA PHE A 1178 91.91 62.77 -10.90
C PHE A 1178 91.22 62.26 -9.63
N ALA A 1179 90.63 61.06 -9.67
CA ALA A 1179 89.98 60.42 -8.52
C ALA A 1179 90.95 60.27 -7.33
N HIS A 1180 92.17 59.77 -7.56
CA HIS A 1180 93.20 59.65 -6.52
C HIS A 1180 93.64 60.98 -5.91
N LYS A 1181 93.56 62.09 -6.66
CA LYS A 1181 93.86 63.44 -6.15
C LYS A 1181 92.71 64.03 -5.33
N VAL A 1182 91.46 63.75 -5.72
CA VAL A 1182 90.26 64.35 -5.13
C VAL A 1182 89.77 63.56 -3.92
N PHE A 1183 89.80 62.22 -3.98
CA PHE A 1183 89.32 61.33 -2.92
C PHE A 1183 90.51 60.60 -2.26
N LYS A 1184 90.99 61.13 -1.13
CA LYS A 1184 91.84 60.37 -0.20
C LYS A 1184 90.94 59.71 0.84
N LEU A 1185 90.91 58.38 0.86
CA LEU A 1185 90.36 57.60 1.97
C LEU A 1185 90.97 58.08 3.29
N ARG A 1186 90.11 58.35 4.27
CA ARG A 1186 90.49 58.66 5.64
C ARG A 1186 90.29 57.44 6.53
#